data_AF-A0A970A6E0-F1
#
_entry.id   AF-A0A970A6E0-F1
#
_cell.length_a   1.000
_cell.length_b   1.000
_cell.length_c   1.000
_cell.angle_alpha   90.00
_cell.angle_beta   90.00
_cell.angle_gamma   90.00
#
_symmetry.space_group_name_H-M   'P 1'
#
loop_
_entity.id
_entity.type
_entity.pdbx_description
1 polymer ?
#
loop_
_entity_poly.entity_id
_entity_poly.type
_entity_poly.pdbx_seq_one_letter_code
_entity_poly.pdbx_strand_id
1 'polypeptide(L)'
;MKAEKKENTSRLSFGHLTILFTAIILLSLILALISAANKLQRNTIRQFNNNFDASTDELLANFSTMRFYQNAFNETISAFNTANDSQEAFDKAMSDIENKYKLRMRVYLYDSPEERLKDAETNDNSRQERIKLKICYNPDENHKAFFENLMDNANTKGEKLQQLNKATIKEFLEIFYQGYLMLETFIIDSGSTFVFGGATQFISFQAFDKGPRYIAYTTETPDYLERLKIVAQQKNMGNYGVFDNLSGTLSLSSEFTPEQVHAAYLKTQATKTNTVNMFDHLWVFAQLKDSKQVFRTIPIEQTPYEQKNWLHKAVPLLLLLLLITTTVLISSFFGLSFSSAILRWLNNMSLRKKIVLIFAMSSLIPALLTTITGFSYIKGKEEDILNRVTADSIKAIERLEDYEAFAVRSSENFANELREIAVTQPLTAELIEQKSDEHNVEPHLNRIEVRDESFNILYSRADYQIFATLRLFYIFSKIALKAYMPHTRMRQFDLSLDMAQDLAESFLSTDELGAANLLRNRKQMIPITFTGYTGWYWDCYSELATGPAIILCAVPLRHTQVRQMNHFLEEVTNSKKDFGAFIRKTERLTSNSLFPSRINSFLPINKILDLSEVAFTRKKLMTREIDIDGKPYWATLKPANTNDYILMHFVSRKDRLKALAPVKRQVFFIGVFALLISVLGAIFINNRFILPLTDLGEGIEAIRAKNNDFVIPVRNKDEFGTIATAFNKVISEFEDLSYGKFVQTTLLPREVKSPEGYDIACFTVSATDLGGDYHDVVHLDSGNIAFILGDVTGHGVSASIAMAMAKGTVDYTNKVANMFPEKVLDLLNSLFNKELKPKNKYMTLICAKLDLGKNVVSFDNAGQSFPIFFDRDHQEVREIKMPSMPLGAMKKRRSSFQDMSVKMESGDALIFYTDGVVESVSPSGDLYGYSRLQKHFKERMTENMSAADYIQDMMKELNKYQEGQPFDDDVTMIVIRKL
;
A
#
# COMPACT_ATOMS: atom_id res chain seq x y z
N MET A 1 -0.37 57.77 -15.04
CA MET A 1 0.18 56.62 -15.81
C MET A 1 1.67 56.26 -15.56
N LYS A 2 2.36 56.69 -14.49
CA LYS A 2 3.73 56.18 -14.18
C LYS A 2 4.00 55.79 -12.71
N ALA A 3 3.00 55.84 -11.82
CA ALA A 3 3.17 55.53 -10.40
C ALA A 3 2.85 54.07 -10.03
N GLU A 4 1.78 53.47 -10.58
CA GLU A 4 1.23 52.16 -10.16
C GLU A 4 2.14 50.95 -10.36
N LYS A 5 3.25 51.07 -11.09
CA LYS A 5 4.04 49.92 -11.57
C LYS A 5 5.11 49.41 -10.59
N LYS A 6 5.05 49.81 -9.30
CA LYS A 6 6.14 49.55 -8.33
C LYS A 6 5.74 48.93 -6.98
N GLU A 7 4.47 48.59 -6.78
CA GLU A 7 3.95 48.06 -5.50
C GLU A 7 3.70 46.54 -5.48
N ASN A 8 3.97 45.84 -6.59
CA ASN A 8 3.57 44.44 -6.78
C ASN A 8 4.68 43.41 -6.50
N THR A 9 5.49 43.63 -5.46
CA THR A 9 6.48 42.67 -4.97
C THR A 9 5.94 41.81 -3.82
N SER A 10 6.33 40.53 -3.80
CA SER A 10 6.22 39.56 -2.68
C SER A 10 4.88 38.85 -2.35
N ARG A 11 3.70 39.21 -2.90
CA ARG A 11 2.47 38.42 -2.63
C ARG A 11 2.37 37.16 -3.50
N LEU A 12 2.55 35.97 -2.90
CA LEU A 12 2.24 34.69 -3.54
C LEU A 12 0.74 34.62 -3.88
N SER A 13 0.40 34.61 -5.17
CA SER A 13 -0.98 34.36 -5.62
C SER A 13 -1.36 32.88 -5.48
N PHE A 14 -2.67 32.59 -5.45
CA PHE A 14 -3.23 31.24 -5.27
C PHE A 14 -2.58 30.20 -6.19
N GLY A 15 -2.30 30.55 -7.45
CA GLY A 15 -1.61 29.67 -8.40
C GLY A 15 -0.21 29.26 -7.93
N HIS A 16 0.60 30.16 -7.37
CA HIS A 16 1.94 29.84 -6.86
C HIS A 16 1.85 28.85 -5.69
N LEU A 17 0.95 29.11 -4.73
CA LEU A 17 0.67 28.20 -3.61
C LEU A 17 0.21 26.82 -4.09
N THR A 18 -0.70 26.77 -5.07
CA THR A 18 -1.20 25.52 -5.64
C THR A 18 -0.09 24.71 -6.31
N ILE A 19 0.77 25.36 -7.11
CA ILE A 19 1.89 24.69 -7.78
C ILE A 19 2.92 24.20 -6.74
N LEU A 20 3.24 25.01 -5.72
CA LEU A 20 4.14 24.63 -4.63
C LEU A 20 3.63 23.41 -3.86
N PHE A 21 2.37 23.41 -3.42
CA PHE A 21 1.76 22.25 -2.76
C PHE A 21 1.72 21.03 -3.70
N THR A 22 1.46 21.22 -5.00
CA THR A 22 1.48 20.13 -5.99
C THR A 22 2.88 19.50 -6.10
N ALA A 23 3.94 20.31 -6.11
CA ALA A 23 5.32 19.82 -6.16
C ALA A 23 5.71 19.06 -4.87
N ILE A 24 5.35 19.58 -3.69
CA ILE A 24 5.56 18.90 -2.39
C ILE A 24 4.82 17.54 -2.36
N ILE A 25 3.59 17.52 -2.88
CA ILE A 25 2.77 16.31 -2.99
C ILE A 25 3.38 15.30 -3.95
N LEU A 26 3.80 15.73 -5.15
CA LEU A 26 4.44 14.86 -6.15
C LEU A 26 5.73 14.27 -5.58
N LEU A 27 6.59 15.07 -4.96
CA LEU A 27 7.80 14.59 -4.29
C LEU A 27 7.48 13.54 -3.21
N SER A 28 6.48 13.81 -2.37
CA SER A 28 6.05 12.87 -1.32
C SER A 28 5.52 11.55 -1.89
N LEU A 29 4.71 11.63 -2.96
CA LEU A 29 4.17 10.46 -3.67
C LEU A 29 5.28 9.64 -4.34
N ILE A 30 6.27 10.30 -4.95
CA ILE A 30 7.46 9.68 -5.56
C ILE A 30 8.27 8.93 -4.49
N LEU A 31 8.56 9.56 -3.35
CA LEU A 31 9.29 8.92 -2.25
C LEU A 31 8.53 7.71 -1.68
N ALA A 32 7.21 7.84 -1.51
CA ALA A 32 6.36 6.74 -1.06
C ALA A 32 6.31 5.58 -2.09
N LEU A 33 6.19 5.89 -3.38
CA LEU A 33 6.18 4.90 -4.46
C LEU A 33 7.54 4.22 -4.65
N ILE A 34 8.66 4.93 -4.56
CA ILE A 34 10.01 4.33 -4.60
C ILE A 34 10.22 3.42 -3.39
N SER A 35 9.83 3.86 -2.19
CA SER A 35 9.92 3.03 -0.97
C SER A 35 9.06 1.77 -1.05
N ALA A 36 7.82 1.89 -1.57
CA ALA A 36 6.93 0.77 -1.83
C ALA A 36 7.51 -0.17 -2.91
N ALA A 37 7.94 0.37 -4.05
CA ALA A 37 8.52 -0.36 -5.17
C ALA A 37 9.76 -1.15 -4.73
N ASN A 38 10.71 -0.52 -4.04
CA ASN A 38 11.94 -1.18 -3.57
C ASN A 38 11.68 -2.32 -2.56
N LYS A 39 10.53 -2.32 -1.88
CA LYS A 39 10.08 -3.43 -1.01
C LYS A 39 9.32 -4.50 -1.79
N LEU A 40 8.45 -4.11 -2.71
CA LEU A 40 7.61 -5.02 -3.50
C LEU A 40 8.44 -5.74 -4.58
N GLN A 41 9.46 -5.08 -5.13
CA GLN A 41 10.49 -5.67 -6.00
C GLN A 41 11.33 -6.68 -5.22
N ARG A 42 11.89 -6.33 -4.05
CA ARG A 42 12.59 -7.29 -3.16
C ARG A 42 11.74 -8.51 -2.83
N ASN A 43 10.45 -8.33 -2.51
CA ASN A 43 9.54 -9.46 -2.27
C ASN A 43 9.29 -10.31 -3.53
N THR A 44 9.14 -9.69 -4.71
CA THR A 44 8.92 -10.46 -5.97
C THR A 44 10.19 -11.20 -6.39
N ILE A 45 11.36 -10.58 -6.27
CA ILE A 45 12.66 -11.23 -6.45
C ILE A 45 12.80 -12.38 -5.43
N ARG A 46 12.46 -12.18 -4.15
CA ARG A 46 12.53 -13.24 -3.12
C ARG A 46 11.58 -14.40 -3.43
N GLN A 47 10.37 -14.14 -3.91
CA GLN A 47 9.44 -15.21 -4.34
C GLN A 47 9.93 -15.94 -5.59
N PHE A 48 10.47 -15.22 -6.58
CA PHE A 48 11.04 -15.82 -7.78
C PHE A 48 12.28 -16.64 -7.46
N ASN A 49 13.23 -16.08 -6.70
CA ASN A 49 14.41 -16.76 -6.23
C ASN A 49 14.03 -17.99 -5.40
N ASN A 50 13.02 -17.93 -4.52
CA ASN A 50 12.52 -19.10 -3.78
C ASN A 50 11.95 -20.18 -4.71
N ASN A 51 11.17 -19.81 -5.73
CA ASN A 51 10.59 -20.77 -6.69
C ASN A 51 11.67 -21.36 -7.61
N PHE A 52 12.65 -20.56 -8.01
CA PHE A 52 13.80 -20.98 -8.81
C PHE A 52 14.73 -21.88 -8.00
N ASP A 53 15.02 -21.53 -6.74
CA ASP A 53 15.67 -22.41 -5.76
C ASP A 53 14.87 -23.70 -5.64
N ALA A 54 13.55 -23.67 -5.45
CA ALA A 54 12.73 -24.89 -5.30
C ALA A 54 12.77 -25.80 -6.55
N SER A 55 12.77 -25.24 -7.76
CA SER A 55 12.94 -26.04 -8.99
C SER A 55 14.37 -26.56 -9.18
N THR A 56 15.37 -25.87 -8.61
CA THR A 56 16.78 -26.30 -8.61
C THR A 56 17.04 -27.31 -7.49
N ASP A 57 16.31 -27.21 -6.39
CA ASP A 57 16.23 -28.17 -5.29
C ASP A 57 15.59 -29.47 -5.80
N GLU A 58 14.51 -29.40 -6.58
CA GLU A 58 13.94 -30.57 -7.26
C GLU A 58 14.93 -31.24 -8.22
N LEU A 59 15.76 -30.47 -8.94
CA LEU A 59 16.84 -31.01 -9.78
C LEU A 59 17.91 -31.72 -8.92
N LEU A 60 18.45 -31.01 -7.92
CA LEU A 60 19.44 -31.51 -6.94
C LEU A 60 18.98 -32.80 -6.25
N ALA A 61 17.72 -32.84 -5.81
CA ALA A 61 17.11 -34.00 -5.20
C ALA A 61 16.96 -35.17 -6.18
N ASN A 62 16.63 -34.95 -7.46
CA ASN A 62 16.35 -36.06 -8.39
C ASN A 62 17.59 -36.65 -9.09
N PHE A 63 18.70 -35.91 -9.27
CA PHE A 63 19.95 -36.50 -9.77
C PHE A 63 20.84 -37.09 -8.66
N SER A 64 20.52 -36.78 -7.39
CA SER A 64 21.18 -37.36 -6.22
C SER A 64 21.32 -38.88 -6.39
N THR A 65 22.48 -39.41 -5.99
CA THR A 65 22.81 -40.82 -6.17
C THR A 65 21.70 -41.73 -5.63
N MET A 66 21.22 -41.47 -4.40
CA MET A 66 20.19 -42.29 -3.77
C MET A 66 18.85 -42.18 -4.49
N ARG A 67 18.42 -40.95 -4.81
CA ARG A 67 17.08 -40.71 -5.37
C ARG A 67 16.97 -41.06 -6.85
N PHE A 68 18.04 -40.93 -7.63
CA PHE A 68 18.09 -41.35 -9.02
C PHE A 68 17.78 -42.84 -9.15
N TYR A 69 18.50 -43.70 -8.40
CA TYR A 69 18.25 -45.14 -8.38
C TYR A 69 16.88 -45.47 -7.76
N GLN A 70 16.50 -44.81 -6.66
CA GLN A 70 15.17 -44.96 -6.06
C GLN A 70 14.04 -44.68 -7.07
N ASN A 71 14.16 -43.66 -7.92
CA ASN A 71 13.17 -43.34 -8.95
C ASN A 71 13.10 -44.46 -10.01
N ALA A 72 14.25 -44.93 -10.52
CA ALA A 72 14.30 -46.03 -11.50
C ALA A 72 13.72 -47.36 -10.95
N PHE A 73 14.04 -47.70 -9.69
CA PHE A 73 13.51 -48.88 -9.02
C PHE A 73 12.00 -48.76 -8.72
N ASN A 74 11.52 -47.58 -8.32
CA ASN A 74 10.07 -47.32 -8.17
C ASN A 74 9.33 -47.50 -9.51
N GLU A 75 9.90 -47.01 -10.61
CA GLU A 75 9.32 -47.19 -11.95
C GLU A 75 9.35 -48.65 -12.40
N THR A 76 10.38 -49.42 -12.01
CA THR A 76 10.42 -50.88 -12.25
C THR A 76 9.29 -51.61 -11.51
N ILE A 77 9.03 -51.28 -10.25
CA ILE A 77 7.90 -51.84 -9.48
C ILE A 77 6.56 -51.46 -10.13
N SER A 78 6.44 -50.21 -10.61
CA SER A 78 5.24 -49.78 -11.36
C SER A 78 5.09 -50.52 -12.70
N ALA A 79 6.19 -50.75 -13.42
CA ALA A 79 6.22 -51.47 -14.69
C ALA A 79 5.71 -52.90 -14.52
N PHE A 80 6.15 -53.61 -13.46
CA PHE A 80 5.61 -54.92 -13.13
C PHE A 80 4.09 -54.88 -12.91
N ASN A 81 3.61 -53.97 -12.06
CA ASN A 81 2.17 -53.84 -11.77
C ASN A 81 1.33 -53.54 -13.03
N THR A 82 1.91 -52.91 -14.06
CA THR A 82 1.27 -52.70 -15.37
C THR A 82 1.47 -53.83 -16.38
N ALA A 83 2.49 -54.67 -16.21
CA ALA A 83 2.80 -55.79 -17.10
C ALA A 83 1.88 -57.01 -16.88
N ASN A 84 1.22 -57.08 -15.71
CA ASN A 84 0.19 -58.08 -15.39
C ASN A 84 0.64 -59.52 -15.71
N ASP A 85 1.78 -59.90 -15.13
CA ASP A 85 2.51 -61.17 -15.29
C ASP A 85 3.03 -61.51 -16.71
N SER A 86 2.95 -60.60 -17.69
CA SER A 86 3.60 -60.79 -19.00
C SER A 86 5.09 -60.43 -18.97
N GLN A 87 5.95 -61.44 -19.15
CA GLN A 87 7.40 -61.28 -19.30
C GLN A 87 7.76 -60.33 -20.46
N GLU A 88 7.12 -60.47 -21.63
CA GLU A 88 7.40 -59.62 -22.81
C GLU A 88 7.03 -58.14 -22.57
N ALA A 89 5.92 -57.90 -21.87
CA ALA A 89 5.51 -56.54 -21.50
C ALA A 89 6.48 -55.93 -20.45
N PHE A 90 6.97 -56.76 -19.53
CA PHE A 90 7.96 -56.36 -18.53
C PHE A 90 9.33 -56.07 -19.15
N ASP A 91 9.83 -56.93 -20.05
CA ASP A 91 11.11 -56.77 -20.75
C ASP A 91 11.14 -55.47 -21.56
N LYS A 92 10.03 -55.14 -22.23
CA LYS A 92 9.88 -53.87 -22.94
C LYS A 92 9.92 -52.68 -21.98
N ALA A 93 9.11 -52.70 -20.91
CA ALA A 93 9.08 -51.61 -19.93
C ALA A 93 10.44 -51.44 -19.22
N MET A 94 11.15 -52.53 -18.94
CA MET A 94 12.51 -52.51 -18.40
C MET A 94 13.51 -51.92 -19.39
N SER A 95 13.45 -52.29 -20.67
CA SER A 95 14.26 -51.67 -21.73
C SER A 95 14.02 -50.15 -21.82
N ASP A 96 12.77 -49.70 -21.71
CA ASP A 96 12.43 -48.28 -21.68
C ASP A 96 13.01 -47.57 -20.43
N ILE A 97 12.98 -48.21 -19.25
CA ILE A 97 13.57 -47.68 -18.02
C ILE A 97 15.11 -47.67 -18.08
N GLU A 98 15.77 -48.74 -18.52
CA GLU A 98 17.23 -48.77 -18.72
C GLU A 98 17.66 -47.66 -19.68
N ASN A 99 16.92 -47.46 -20.78
CA ASN A 99 17.21 -46.41 -21.74
C ASN A 99 16.98 -45.00 -21.21
N LYS A 100 15.96 -44.81 -20.36
CA LYS A 100 15.59 -43.53 -19.72
C LYS A 100 16.60 -43.11 -18.63
N TYR A 101 17.16 -44.07 -17.89
CA TYR A 101 18.10 -43.83 -16.79
C TYR A 101 19.58 -44.12 -17.12
N LYS A 102 19.88 -44.64 -18.32
CA LYS A 102 21.20 -45.18 -18.71
C LYS A 102 21.81 -46.06 -17.61
N LEU A 103 20.97 -46.98 -17.15
CA LEU A 103 21.18 -47.76 -15.96
C LEU A 103 20.94 -49.23 -16.29
N ARG A 104 22.01 -50.03 -16.30
CA ARG A 104 21.86 -51.48 -16.44
C ARG A 104 21.43 -52.10 -15.12
N MET A 105 20.30 -52.78 -15.15
CA MET A 105 19.66 -53.41 -14.01
C MET A 105 19.45 -54.90 -14.27
N ARG A 106 19.64 -55.69 -13.22
CA ARG A 106 19.22 -57.09 -13.15
C ARG A 106 18.08 -57.19 -12.16
N VAL A 107 16.98 -57.83 -12.55
CA VAL A 107 15.74 -57.88 -11.76
C VAL A 107 15.28 -59.32 -11.62
N TYR A 108 14.84 -59.68 -10.42
CA TYR A 108 14.29 -60.98 -10.07
C TYR A 108 13.02 -60.75 -9.26
N LEU A 109 11.89 -61.24 -9.78
CA LEU A 109 10.60 -61.11 -9.15
C LEU A 109 10.08 -62.49 -8.72
N TYR A 110 9.70 -62.64 -7.45
CA TYR A 110 9.24 -63.89 -6.86
C TYR A 110 7.75 -63.84 -6.53
N ASP A 111 7.04 -64.97 -6.62
CA ASP A 111 5.60 -65.03 -6.35
C ASP A 111 5.24 -64.87 -4.86
N SER A 112 4.00 -64.48 -4.58
CA SER A 112 3.49 -64.26 -3.22
C SER A 112 2.63 -65.42 -2.73
N PRO A 113 2.74 -65.89 -1.47
CA PRO A 113 1.92 -66.98 -0.96
C PRO A 113 0.41 -66.71 -1.01
N GLU A 114 -0.05 -65.50 -0.65
CA GLU A 114 -1.48 -65.19 -0.53
C GLU A 114 -2.23 -65.09 -1.87
N GLU A 115 -1.58 -64.75 -2.99
CA GLU A 115 -2.30 -64.38 -4.22
C GLU A 115 -3.05 -65.55 -4.88
N ARG A 116 -2.64 -66.79 -4.63
CA ARG A 116 -3.25 -67.99 -5.22
C ARG A 116 -4.51 -68.48 -4.49
N LEU A 117 -4.87 -67.88 -3.34
CA LEU A 117 -6.03 -68.29 -2.54
C LEU A 117 -7.40 -67.92 -3.16
N LYS A 118 -7.44 -67.19 -4.29
CA LYS A 118 -8.69 -66.87 -5.00
C LYS A 118 -9.09 -67.87 -6.09
N ASP A 119 -8.13 -68.61 -6.64
CA ASP A 119 -8.37 -69.55 -7.75
C ASP A 119 -8.38 -71.03 -7.27
N ALA A 120 -8.25 -71.26 -5.97
CA ALA A 120 -7.92 -72.57 -5.38
C ALA A 120 -9.09 -73.28 -4.65
N GLU A 121 -10.36 -72.95 -4.94
CA GLU A 121 -11.53 -73.68 -4.38
C GLU A 121 -11.74 -75.10 -4.97
N THR A 122 -10.78 -75.64 -5.73
CA THR A 122 -10.85 -77.01 -6.28
C THR A 122 -9.75 -77.94 -5.75
N ASN A 123 -10.07 -78.63 -4.66
CA ASN A 123 -9.48 -79.88 -4.12
C ASN A 123 -8.10 -80.32 -4.66
N ASP A 124 -7.00 -79.90 -4.01
CA ASP A 124 -5.81 -80.76 -3.82
C ASP A 124 -5.00 -80.30 -2.58
N ASN A 125 -5.01 -81.09 -1.51
CA ASN A 125 -4.31 -80.78 -0.24
C ASN A 125 -2.80 -81.10 -0.27
N SER A 126 -2.20 -81.39 -1.43
CA SER A 126 -0.78 -81.75 -1.55
C SER A 126 0.17 -80.61 -1.96
N ARG A 127 -0.35 -79.45 -2.37
CA ARG A 127 0.47 -78.33 -2.85
C ARG A 127 0.90 -77.40 -1.70
N GLN A 128 2.06 -77.69 -1.12
CA GLN A 128 2.80 -76.75 -0.28
C GLN A 128 2.93 -75.39 -0.98
N GLU A 129 2.72 -74.30 -0.24
CA GLU A 129 3.07 -72.95 -0.66
C GLU A 129 4.57 -72.91 -1.00
N ARG A 130 4.92 -72.47 -2.22
CA ARG A 130 6.32 -72.32 -2.63
C ARG A 130 6.54 -70.98 -3.30
N ILE A 131 7.41 -70.17 -2.69
CA ILE A 131 7.96 -68.98 -3.31
C ILE A 131 8.79 -69.43 -4.51
N LYS A 132 8.50 -68.87 -5.69
CA LYS A 132 9.17 -69.19 -6.96
C LYS A 132 9.48 -67.92 -7.73
N LEU A 133 10.56 -67.93 -8.52
CA LEU A 133 10.81 -66.89 -9.52
C LEU A 133 9.65 -66.86 -10.54
N LYS A 134 9.08 -65.67 -10.76
CA LYS A 134 7.89 -65.39 -11.56
C LYS A 134 8.26 -64.67 -12.86
N ILE A 135 9.14 -63.66 -12.77
CA ILE A 135 9.69 -62.86 -13.87
C ILE A 135 11.16 -62.55 -13.55
N CYS A 136 12.03 -62.47 -14.57
CA CYS A 136 13.39 -61.96 -14.41
C CYS A 136 13.86 -61.16 -15.63
N TYR A 137 14.78 -60.21 -15.42
CA TYR A 137 15.33 -59.34 -16.46
C TYR A 137 16.85 -59.23 -16.29
N ASN A 138 17.59 -59.37 -17.40
CA ASN A 138 19.06 -59.48 -17.44
C ASN A 138 19.66 -60.47 -16.39
N PRO A 139 19.12 -61.70 -16.22
CA PRO A 139 19.55 -62.61 -15.16
C PRO A 139 21.04 -62.99 -15.25
N ASP A 140 21.62 -63.31 -14.09
CA ASP A 140 22.94 -63.92 -13.92
C ASP A 140 22.76 -65.32 -13.36
N GLU A 141 23.20 -66.37 -14.07
CA GLU A 141 22.91 -67.75 -13.67
C GLU A 141 23.48 -68.09 -12.28
N ASN A 142 24.59 -67.48 -11.83
CA ASN A 142 25.12 -67.72 -10.49
C ASN A 142 24.21 -67.09 -9.41
N HIS A 143 23.78 -65.85 -9.62
CA HIS A 143 22.93 -65.14 -8.65
C HIS A 143 21.51 -65.72 -8.64
N LYS A 144 20.99 -66.08 -9.82
CA LYS A 144 19.72 -66.79 -9.99
C LYS A 144 19.71 -68.12 -9.26
N ALA A 145 20.71 -68.98 -9.50
CA ALA A 145 20.83 -70.26 -8.81
C ALA A 145 20.99 -70.10 -7.29
N PHE A 146 21.71 -69.07 -6.83
CA PHE A 146 21.76 -68.74 -5.40
C PHE A 146 20.38 -68.40 -4.83
N PHE A 147 19.64 -67.47 -5.45
CA PHE A 147 18.32 -67.08 -4.94
C PHE A 147 17.27 -68.20 -5.05
N GLU A 148 17.29 -69.00 -6.12
CA GLU A 148 16.40 -70.16 -6.28
C GLU A 148 16.66 -71.19 -5.17
N ASN A 149 17.93 -71.50 -4.89
CA ASN A 149 18.34 -72.37 -3.78
C ASN A 149 17.96 -71.78 -2.40
N LEU A 150 18.13 -70.47 -2.20
CA LEU A 150 17.72 -69.77 -0.97
C LEU A 150 16.20 -69.87 -0.74
N MET A 151 15.39 -69.64 -1.77
CA MET A 151 13.93 -69.74 -1.68
C MET A 151 13.49 -71.20 -1.49
N ASP A 152 14.12 -72.18 -2.14
CA ASP A 152 13.79 -73.60 -1.93
C ASP A 152 14.23 -74.14 -0.57
N ASN A 153 15.34 -73.67 0.01
CA ASN A 153 15.68 -73.93 1.42
C ASN A 153 14.61 -73.40 2.37
N ALA A 154 14.03 -72.23 2.07
CA ALA A 154 12.96 -71.67 2.89
C ALA A 154 11.62 -72.42 2.72
N ASN A 155 11.26 -72.72 1.47
CA ASN A 155 10.10 -73.54 1.10
C ASN A 155 10.13 -74.93 1.78
N THR A 156 11.32 -75.51 1.98
CA THR A 156 11.49 -76.84 2.61
C THR A 156 11.58 -76.81 4.14
N LYS A 157 12.08 -75.72 4.74
CA LYS A 157 12.17 -75.55 6.20
C LYS A 157 10.89 -74.99 6.85
N GLY A 158 10.02 -74.33 6.09
CA GLY A 158 8.78 -73.74 6.63
C GLY A 158 9.03 -72.51 7.52
N GLU A 159 10.08 -71.74 7.22
CA GLU A 159 10.44 -70.55 8.00
C GLU A 159 9.36 -69.45 7.88
N LYS A 160 9.07 -68.74 8.98
CA LYS A 160 8.08 -67.65 8.93
C LYS A 160 8.56 -66.55 7.99
N LEU A 161 7.63 -65.97 7.22
CA LEU A 161 7.91 -64.94 6.21
C LEU A 161 8.80 -63.79 6.72
N GLN A 162 8.65 -63.38 7.98
CA GLN A 162 9.51 -62.37 8.64
C GLN A 162 10.92 -62.87 8.99
N GLN A 163 11.08 -64.13 9.38
CA GLN A 163 12.40 -64.73 9.66
C GLN A 163 13.18 -64.92 8.36
N LEU A 164 12.50 -65.41 7.32
CA LEU A 164 13.04 -65.52 5.97
C LEU A 164 13.50 -64.17 5.43
N ASN A 165 12.75 -63.08 5.65
CA ASN A 165 13.23 -61.74 5.28
C ASN A 165 14.57 -61.40 5.93
N LYS A 166 14.81 -61.83 7.18
CA LYS A 166 16.08 -61.58 7.88
C LYS A 166 17.22 -62.42 7.32
N ALA A 167 16.99 -63.72 7.10
CA ALA A 167 17.98 -64.63 6.50
C ALA A 167 18.35 -64.19 5.07
N THR A 168 17.36 -63.94 4.22
CA THR A 168 17.56 -63.47 2.84
C THR A 168 18.34 -62.17 2.78
N ILE A 169 17.99 -61.16 3.59
CA ILE A 169 18.72 -59.89 3.63
C ILE A 169 20.16 -60.10 4.13
N LYS A 170 20.37 -60.94 5.15
CA LYS A 170 21.70 -61.20 5.73
C LYS A 170 22.63 -61.93 4.76
N GLU A 171 22.25 -63.09 4.24
CA GLU A 171 23.09 -63.86 3.31
C GLU A 171 23.38 -63.09 2.02
N PHE A 172 22.40 -62.32 1.54
CA PHE A 172 22.60 -61.42 0.41
C PHE A 172 23.62 -60.31 0.70
N LEU A 173 23.56 -59.67 1.87
CA LEU A 173 24.54 -58.68 2.28
C LEU A 173 25.94 -59.30 2.47
N GLU A 174 26.04 -60.55 2.93
CA GLU A 174 27.31 -61.27 3.04
C GLU A 174 27.93 -61.59 1.67
N ILE A 175 27.13 -61.79 0.61
CA ILE A 175 27.63 -62.00 -0.77
C ILE A 175 28.15 -60.70 -1.39
N PHE A 176 27.41 -59.59 -1.26
CA PHE A 176 27.76 -58.32 -1.93
C PHE A 176 28.63 -57.38 -1.07
N TYR A 177 28.68 -57.57 0.26
CA TYR A 177 29.36 -56.71 1.23
C TYR A 177 29.98 -57.52 2.39
N GLN A 178 30.86 -58.47 2.07
CA GLN A 178 31.58 -59.29 3.05
C GLN A 178 32.11 -58.47 4.25
N GLY A 179 31.75 -58.88 5.46
CA GLY A 179 32.25 -58.31 6.72
C GLY A 179 31.38 -57.24 7.41
N TYR A 180 30.27 -56.78 6.83
CA TYR A 180 29.44 -55.71 7.40
C TYR A 180 28.50 -56.16 8.55
N LEU A 181 29.06 -56.39 9.75
CA LEU A 181 28.30 -56.81 10.95
C LEU A 181 27.20 -55.84 11.42
N MET A 182 27.21 -54.57 11.01
CA MET A 182 26.37 -53.51 11.62
C MET A 182 24.89 -53.50 11.18
N LEU A 183 24.47 -54.48 10.36
CA LEU A 183 23.21 -54.44 9.61
C LEU A 183 22.01 -55.13 10.28
N GLU A 184 22.20 -55.94 11.33
CA GLU A 184 21.07 -56.62 12.00
C GLU A 184 20.02 -55.64 12.58
N THR A 185 20.45 -54.42 12.94
CA THR A 185 19.59 -53.32 13.42
C THR A 185 18.60 -52.77 12.38
N PHE A 186 18.85 -52.97 11.08
CA PHE A 186 17.97 -52.47 10.01
C PHE A 186 16.76 -53.38 9.76
N ILE A 187 16.79 -54.61 10.26
CA ILE A 187 15.92 -55.70 9.81
C ILE A 187 14.65 -55.80 10.67
N ILE A 188 13.96 -54.69 10.92
CA ILE A 188 12.84 -54.61 11.88
C ILE A 188 11.49 -54.28 11.23
N ASP A 189 11.43 -53.35 10.27
CA ASP A 189 10.17 -52.94 9.62
C ASP A 189 9.76 -53.85 8.45
N SER A 190 8.46 -54.18 8.41
CA SER A 190 7.80 -54.83 7.27
C SER A 190 7.41 -53.79 6.21
N GLY A 191 7.14 -54.21 4.97
CA GLY A 191 6.57 -53.33 3.93
C GLY A 191 7.48 -52.26 3.31
N SER A 192 8.78 -52.23 3.63
CA SER A 192 9.71 -51.21 3.15
C SER A 192 10.52 -51.63 1.91
N THR A 193 10.81 -50.65 1.05
CA THR A 193 11.77 -50.76 -0.07
C THR A 193 13.12 -50.18 0.36
N PHE A 194 14.09 -51.06 0.61
CA PHE A 194 15.43 -50.70 1.06
C PHE A 194 16.34 -50.48 -0.15
N VAL A 195 17.10 -49.38 -0.16
CA VAL A 195 18.12 -49.12 -1.18
C VAL A 195 19.50 -49.14 -0.51
N PHE A 196 20.35 -50.09 -0.90
CA PHE A 196 21.74 -50.19 -0.47
C PHE A 196 22.68 -49.74 -1.61
N GLY A 197 23.87 -49.24 -1.27
CA GLY A 197 24.81 -48.67 -2.24
C GLY A 197 26.26 -48.91 -1.88
N GLY A 198 27.01 -49.50 -2.81
CA GLY A 198 28.47 -49.66 -2.75
C GLY A 198 29.20 -48.68 -3.67
N ALA A 199 30.48 -48.93 -3.92
CA ALA A 199 31.30 -48.10 -4.81
C ALA A 199 30.87 -48.15 -6.29
N THR A 200 30.21 -49.23 -6.72
CA THR A 200 29.89 -49.52 -8.13
C THR A 200 28.50 -50.11 -8.36
N GLN A 201 27.72 -50.39 -7.31
CA GLN A 201 26.42 -51.07 -7.41
C GLN A 201 25.41 -50.53 -6.39
N PHE A 202 24.16 -50.39 -6.83
CA PHE A 202 23.00 -50.05 -6.01
C PHE A 202 21.96 -51.15 -6.10
N ILE A 203 21.26 -51.39 -5.00
CA ILE A 203 20.41 -52.57 -4.82
C ILE A 203 19.10 -52.13 -4.18
N SER A 204 17.97 -52.52 -4.76
CA SER A 204 16.63 -52.36 -4.20
C SER A 204 16.03 -53.70 -3.84
N PHE A 205 15.53 -53.81 -2.61
CA PHE A 205 14.80 -54.98 -2.12
C PHE A 205 13.48 -54.55 -1.47
N GLN A 206 12.38 -55.25 -1.78
CA GLN A 206 11.07 -55.01 -1.19
C GLN A 206 10.65 -56.16 -0.26
N ALA A 207 10.40 -55.83 1.01
CA ALA A 207 9.88 -56.78 1.99
C ALA A 207 8.43 -57.21 1.70
N PHE A 208 8.09 -58.42 2.16
CA PHE A 208 6.78 -59.05 1.97
C PHE A 208 5.73 -58.53 2.94
N ASP A 209 4.57 -58.15 2.42
CA ASP A 209 3.30 -58.15 3.17
C ASP A 209 2.14 -58.69 2.31
N LYS A 210 1.94 -58.16 1.08
CA LYS A 210 1.04 -58.73 0.05
C LYS A 210 1.59 -58.47 -1.35
N GLY A 211 1.35 -59.40 -2.29
CA GLY A 211 1.82 -59.30 -3.69
C GLY A 211 3.26 -59.78 -3.93
N PRO A 212 3.65 -59.97 -5.20
CA PRO A 212 4.92 -60.57 -5.57
C PRO A 212 6.10 -59.63 -5.30
N ARG A 213 7.30 -60.21 -5.24
CA ARG A 213 8.43 -59.67 -4.49
C ARG A 213 9.64 -59.38 -5.33
N TYR A 214 10.25 -58.24 -5.05
CA TYR A 214 11.18 -57.58 -5.95
C TYR A 214 12.60 -57.51 -5.36
N ILE A 215 13.56 -58.06 -6.13
CA ILE A 215 15.00 -57.85 -5.95
C ILE A 215 15.54 -57.25 -7.24
N ALA A 216 16.18 -56.08 -7.17
CA ALA A 216 16.90 -55.51 -8.31
C ALA A 216 18.25 -54.95 -7.89
N TYR A 217 19.24 -55.05 -8.77
CA TYR A 217 20.53 -54.39 -8.57
C TYR A 217 21.12 -53.89 -9.89
N THR A 218 21.91 -52.82 -9.79
CA THR A 218 22.58 -52.18 -10.93
C THR A 218 23.93 -52.86 -11.19
N THR A 219 24.24 -53.23 -12.43
CA THR A 219 25.59 -53.74 -12.76
C THR A 219 26.58 -52.64 -13.10
N GLU A 220 26.08 -51.53 -13.65
CA GLU A 220 26.85 -50.34 -14.03
C GLU A 220 26.13 -49.11 -13.50
N THR A 221 26.83 -48.28 -12.73
CA THR A 221 26.31 -47.00 -12.22
C THR A 221 26.70 -45.85 -13.16
N PRO A 222 25.76 -45.18 -13.86
CA PRO A 222 26.06 -43.97 -14.63
C PRO A 222 26.69 -42.91 -13.73
N ASP A 223 27.65 -42.17 -14.25
CA ASP A 223 28.48 -41.27 -13.44
C ASP A 223 27.70 -40.04 -12.93
N TYR A 224 28.36 -39.21 -12.11
CA TYR A 224 27.71 -38.02 -11.55
C TYR A 224 27.22 -37.02 -12.63
N LEU A 225 28.00 -36.80 -13.69
CA LEU A 225 27.67 -35.88 -14.77
C LEU A 225 26.58 -36.45 -15.68
N GLU A 226 26.61 -37.75 -15.92
CA GLU A 226 25.60 -38.47 -16.70
C GLU A 226 24.23 -38.45 -16.02
N ARG A 227 24.15 -38.74 -14.71
CA ARG A 227 22.89 -38.63 -13.95
C ARG A 227 22.30 -37.23 -13.98
N LEU A 228 23.13 -36.19 -13.82
CA LEU A 228 22.70 -34.79 -13.92
C LEU A 228 22.12 -34.48 -15.31
N LYS A 229 22.83 -34.85 -16.38
CA LYS A 229 22.41 -34.66 -17.77
C LYS A 229 21.05 -35.32 -18.04
N ILE A 230 20.87 -36.56 -17.58
CA ILE A 230 19.63 -37.32 -17.74
C ILE A 230 18.45 -36.63 -17.05
N VAL A 231 18.58 -36.25 -15.78
CA VAL A 231 17.47 -35.63 -15.03
C VAL A 231 17.13 -34.24 -15.57
N ALA A 232 18.14 -33.44 -15.95
CA ALA A 232 17.91 -32.12 -16.53
C ALA A 232 17.21 -32.18 -17.90
N GLN A 233 17.56 -33.19 -18.73
CA GLN A 233 16.84 -33.48 -19.97
C GLN A 233 15.39 -33.94 -19.73
N GLN A 234 15.18 -34.91 -18.82
CA GLN A 234 13.83 -35.40 -18.47
C GLN A 234 12.91 -34.30 -17.95
N LYS A 235 13.45 -33.30 -17.24
CA LYS A 235 12.70 -32.16 -16.68
C LYS A 235 12.60 -30.96 -17.62
N ASN A 236 13.15 -31.05 -18.85
CA ASN A 236 13.23 -29.96 -19.83
C ASN A 236 13.72 -28.62 -19.22
N MET A 237 14.77 -28.69 -18.40
CA MET A 237 15.31 -27.51 -17.73
C MET A 237 16.28 -26.75 -18.64
N GLY A 238 16.11 -25.42 -18.70
CA GLY A 238 17.02 -24.51 -19.37
C GLY A 238 18.44 -24.50 -18.78
N ASN A 239 19.32 -23.73 -19.44
CA ASN A 239 20.77 -23.85 -19.40
C ASN A 239 21.37 -24.10 -18.00
N TYR A 240 22.15 -25.18 -17.93
CA TYR A 240 22.80 -25.71 -16.74
C TYR A 240 24.22 -26.17 -17.08
N GLY A 241 25.04 -26.40 -16.08
CA GLY A 241 26.38 -26.95 -16.28
C GLY A 241 27.06 -27.35 -14.97
N VAL A 242 28.25 -27.93 -15.09
CA VAL A 242 29.12 -28.26 -13.96
C VAL A 242 30.49 -27.65 -14.19
N PHE A 243 30.95 -26.86 -13.23
CA PHE A 243 32.25 -26.20 -13.25
C PHE A 243 33.13 -26.78 -12.14
N ASP A 244 34.34 -27.22 -12.48
CA ASP A 244 35.32 -27.70 -11.51
C ASP A 244 36.27 -26.58 -11.11
N ASN A 245 36.25 -26.23 -9.81
CA ASN A 245 37.04 -25.11 -9.29
C ASN A 245 38.54 -25.43 -9.08
N LEU A 246 39.00 -26.67 -9.28
CA LEU A 246 40.42 -27.00 -9.24
C LEU A 246 41.05 -27.09 -10.63
N SER A 247 40.38 -27.69 -11.61
CA SER A 247 40.85 -27.78 -12.99
C SER A 247 40.42 -26.61 -13.89
N GLY A 248 39.50 -25.77 -13.43
CA GLY A 248 38.91 -24.67 -14.22
C GLY A 248 38.05 -25.15 -15.39
N THR A 249 37.71 -26.45 -15.45
CA THR A 249 37.02 -27.06 -16.59
C THR A 249 35.50 -26.93 -16.45
N LEU A 250 34.84 -26.72 -17.59
CA LEU A 250 33.39 -26.64 -17.73
C LEU A 250 32.84 -27.88 -18.42
N SER A 251 31.75 -28.43 -17.89
CA SER A 251 31.01 -29.56 -18.44
C SER A 251 29.54 -29.18 -18.65
N LEU A 252 28.92 -29.75 -19.69
CA LEU A 252 27.47 -29.71 -19.98
C LEU A 252 26.83 -28.34 -20.32
N SER A 253 27.60 -27.25 -20.44
CA SER A 253 27.11 -25.93 -20.90
C SER A 253 27.70 -25.56 -22.27
N SER A 254 26.87 -25.02 -23.16
CA SER A 254 27.26 -24.52 -24.50
C SER A 254 27.14 -22.99 -24.67
N GLU A 255 26.65 -22.27 -23.66
CA GLU A 255 26.32 -20.83 -23.76
C GLU A 255 27.39 -19.92 -23.14
N PHE A 256 28.11 -20.40 -22.12
CA PHE A 256 29.09 -19.60 -21.36
C PHE A 256 30.49 -20.20 -21.40
N THR A 257 31.53 -19.36 -21.32
CA THR A 257 32.93 -19.79 -21.16
C THR A 257 33.22 -20.17 -19.71
N PRO A 258 34.24 -21.03 -19.44
CA PRO A 258 34.62 -21.38 -18.07
C PRO A 258 34.96 -20.16 -17.21
N GLU A 259 35.54 -19.12 -17.82
CA GLU A 259 35.92 -17.86 -17.19
C GLU A 259 34.70 -17.06 -16.71
N GLN A 260 33.63 -17.00 -17.51
CA GLN A 260 32.36 -16.38 -17.12
C GLN A 260 31.73 -17.11 -15.94
N VAL A 261 31.69 -18.45 -16.00
CA VAL A 261 31.16 -19.30 -14.92
C VAL A 261 31.97 -19.09 -13.63
N HIS A 262 33.30 -19.06 -13.72
CA HIS A 262 34.19 -18.82 -12.58
C HIS A 262 34.02 -17.42 -11.98
N ALA A 263 33.92 -16.37 -12.81
CA ALA A 263 33.71 -15.00 -12.35
C ALA A 263 32.36 -14.83 -11.63
N ALA A 264 31.29 -15.47 -12.14
CA ALA A 264 30.01 -15.51 -11.45
C ALA A 264 30.11 -16.29 -10.12
N TYR A 265 30.77 -17.46 -10.12
CA TYR A 265 30.98 -18.26 -8.91
C TYR A 265 31.73 -17.50 -7.80
N LEU A 266 32.88 -16.87 -8.11
CA LEU A 266 33.63 -16.04 -7.16
C LEU A 266 32.77 -14.92 -6.55
N LYS A 267 31.89 -14.32 -7.35
CA LYS A 267 30.95 -13.27 -6.89
C LYS A 267 29.86 -13.83 -5.96
N THR A 268 29.44 -15.10 -6.09
CA THR A 268 28.58 -15.76 -5.08
C THR A 268 29.32 -15.94 -3.76
N GLN A 269 30.58 -16.39 -3.79
CA GLN A 269 31.38 -16.61 -2.58
C GLN A 269 31.68 -15.30 -1.85
N ALA A 270 32.07 -14.25 -2.58
CA ALA A 270 32.30 -12.90 -2.02
C ALA A 270 31.04 -12.30 -1.38
N THR A 271 29.85 -12.59 -1.91
CA THR A 271 28.56 -12.15 -1.34
C THR A 271 27.98 -13.13 -0.30
N LYS A 272 28.64 -14.28 -0.07
CA LYS A 272 28.16 -15.42 0.74
C LYS A 272 26.77 -15.94 0.34
N THR A 273 26.36 -15.72 -0.90
CA THR A 273 25.10 -16.23 -1.46
C THR A 273 25.32 -17.52 -2.25
N ASN A 274 24.25 -18.07 -2.83
CA ASN A 274 24.31 -19.06 -3.90
C ASN A 274 23.83 -18.45 -5.25
N THR A 275 23.53 -17.16 -5.31
CA THR A 275 22.71 -16.57 -6.38
C THR A 275 23.30 -15.24 -6.84
N VAL A 276 23.53 -15.03 -8.14
CA VAL A 276 24.15 -13.78 -8.63
C VAL A 276 23.67 -13.34 -10.00
N ASN A 277 23.50 -12.03 -10.18
CA ASN A 277 23.23 -11.43 -11.49
C ASN A 277 24.57 -11.08 -12.16
N MET A 278 24.84 -11.65 -13.33
CA MET A 278 26.05 -11.41 -14.13
C MET A 278 25.84 -11.91 -15.57
N PHE A 279 26.49 -11.30 -16.57
CA PHE A 279 26.37 -11.70 -17.98
C PHE A 279 24.90 -11.82 -18.44
N ASP A 280 24.07 -10.85 -18.05
CA ASP A 280 22.64 -10.74 -18.31
C ASP A 280 21.78 -11.96 -17.90
N HIS A 281 22.30 -12.78 -16.99
CA HIS A 281 21.64 -13.94 -16.41
C HIS A 281 21.57 -13.85 -14.88
N LEU A 282 20.51 -14.42 -14.30
CA LEU A 282 20.50 -14.87 -12.92
C LEU A 282 21.15 -16.26 -12.88
N TRP A 283 22.29 -16.35 -12.21
CA TRP A 283 22.99 -17.59 -11.93
C TRP A 283 22.59 -18.10 -10.55
N VAL A 284 22.40 -19.42 -10.42
CA VAL A 284 22.36 -20.11 -9.12
C VAL A 284 23.37 -21.24 -9.12
N PHE A 285 24.22 -21.26 -8.10
CA PHE A 285 25.28 -22.24 -7.89
C PHE A 285 24.95 -23.16 -6.70
N ALA A 286 25.24 -24.45 -6.86
CA ALA A 286 25.22 -25.45 -5.81
C ALA A 286 26.58 -26.16 -5.77
N GLN A 287 27.26 -26.03 -4.63
CA GLN A 287 28.50 -26.75 -4.35
C GLN A 287 28.22 -28.25 -4.25
N LEU A 288 29.20 -29.06 -4.65
CA LEU A 288 29.17 -30.52 -4.56
C LEU A 288 30.28 -31.03 -3.63
N LYS A 289 30.39 -32.36 -3.53
CA LYS A 289 31.66 -33.00 -3.22
C LYS A 289 32.72 -32.65 -4.27
N ASP A 290 33.96 -32.58 -3.82
CA ASP A 290 35.18 -32.62 -4.62
C ASP A 290 35.23 -31.56 -5.74
N SER A 291 35.56 -30.32 -5.32
CA SER A 291 35.76 -29.05 -6.07
C SER A 291 34.64 -28.53 -6.98
N LYS A 292 33.73 -29.40 -7.42
CA LYS A 292 32.75 -29.12 -8.46
C LYS A 292 31.54 -28.32 -7.96
N GLN A 293 30.99 -27.52 -8.87
CA GLN A 293 29.83 -26.66 -8.68
C GLN A 293 28.83 -26.97 -9.80
N VAL A 294 27.59 -27.34 -9.48
CA VAL A 294 26.50 -27.24 -10.46
C VAL A 294 26.08 -25.79 -10.54
N PHE A 295 25.77 -25.31 -11.74
CA PHE A 295 25.04 -24.06 -11.91
C PHE A 295 23.87 -24.19 -12.87
N ARG A 296 22.95 -23.25 -12.75
CA ARG A 296 21.82 -23.04 -13.67
C ARG A 296 21.63 -21.55 -13.90
N THR A 297 21.30 -21.16 -15.13
CA THR A 297 21.04 -19.77 -15.51
C THR A 297 19.59 -19.57 -15.94
N ILE A 298 19.09 -18.34 -15.80
CA ILE A 298 17.91 -17.81 -16.49
C ILE A 298 18.24 -16.41 -17.02
N PRO A 299 17.93 -16.06 -18.28
CA PRO A 299 18.10 -14.71 -18.81
C PRO A 299 17.32 -13.68 -17.97
N ILE A 300 17.91 -12.52 -17.66
CA ILE A 300 17.30 -11.53 -16.75
C ILE A 300 15.93 -11.04 -17.24
N GLU A 301 15.72 -10.97 -18.56
CA GLU A 301 14.43 -10.66 -19.22
C GLU A 301 13.29 -11.60 -18.79
N GLN A 302 13.61 -12.89 -18.53
CA GLN A 302 12.66 -13.90 -18.07
C GLN A 302 12.42 -13.85 -16.55
N THR A 303 13.17 -13.01 -15.83
CA THR A 303 13.02 -12.82 -14.38
C THR A 303 12.15 -11.60 -14.07
N PRO A 304 11.47 -11.55 -12.91
CA PRO A 304 10.68 -10.40 -12.51
C PRO A 304 11.52 -9.20 -12.01
N TYR A 305 12.81 -9.13 -12.35
CA TYR A 305 13.54 -7.86 -12.38
C TYR A 305 12.95 -6.92 -13.43
N GLU A 306 12.54 -7.43 -14.60
CA GLU A 306 11.89 -6.62 -15.65
C GLU A 306 10.36 -6.50 -15.51
N GLN A 307 9.70 -7.44 -14.84
CA GLN A 307 8.23 -7.48 -14.70
C GLN A 307 7.64 -6.43 -13.73
N LYS A 308 7.95 -5.15 -13.96
CA LYS A 308 7.24 -3.99 -13.39
C LYS A 308 7.24 -2.77 -14.33
N ASN A 309 6.98 -3.06 -15.60
CA ASN A 309 6.78 -2.11 -16.70
C ASN A 309 5.86 -0.90 -16.32
N TRP A 310 4.88 -1.06 -15.43
CA TRP A 310 4.04 0.05 -14.93
C TRP A 310 4.73 0.97 -13.91
N LEU A 311 5.59 0.46 -13.03
CA LEU A 311 6.33 1.28 -12.05
C LEU A 311 7.46 2.06 -12.71
N HIS A 312 8.16 1.43 -13.66
CA HIS A 312 9.14 2.08 -14.54
C HIS A 312 8.52 3.13 -15.48
N LYS A 313 7.19 3.14 -15.64
CA LYS A 313 6.45 4.23 -16.31
C LYS A 313 5.94 5.29 -15.33
N ALA A 314 5.39 4.86 -14.18
CA ALA A 314 4.80 5.77 -13.19
C ALA A 314 5.84 6.69 -12.52
N VAL A 315 7.01 6.18 -12.12
CA VAL A 315 8.01 7.01 -11.41
C VAL A 315 8.62 8.08 -12.35
N PRO A 316 9.04 7.78 -13.60
CA PRO A 316 9.45 8.82 -14.54
C PRO A 316 8.34 9.78 -14.93
N LEU A 317 7.08 9.33 -15.07
CA LEU A 317 5.94 10.21 -15.32
C LEU A 317 5.74 11.21 -14.17
N LEU A 318 5.84 10.75 -12.92
CA LEU A 318 5.72 11.61 -11.73
C LEU A 318 6.93 12.54 -11.58
N LEU A 319 8.14 12.08 -11.89
CA LEU A 319 9.34 12.94 -11.93
C LEU A 319 9.26 14.00 -13.03
N LEU A 320 8.68 13.67 -14.19
CA LEU A 320 8.40 14.61 -15.27
C LEU A 320 7.34 15.63 -14.84
N LEU A 321 6.26 15.20 -14.18
CA LEU A 321 5.26 16.11 -13.59
C LEU A 321 5.85 17.00 -12.49
N LEU A 322 6.76 16.47 -11.67
CA LEU A 322 7.49 17.25 -10.66
C LEU A 322 8.39 18.29 -11.35
N LEU A 323 9.18 17.89 -12.35
CA LEU A 323 10.04 18.78 -13.13
C LEU A 323 9.24 19.87 -13.84
N ILE A 324 8.09 19.54 -14.43
CA ILE A 324 7.17 20.49 -15.07
C ILE A 324 6.63 21.48 -14.01
N THR A 325 6.12 20.99 -12.87
CA THR A 325 5.57 21.88 -11.83
C THR A 325 6.64 22.76 -11.19
N THR A 326 7.85 22.26 -10.91
CA THR A 326 8.96 23.09 -10.42
C THR A 326 9.47 24.06 -11.47
N THR A 327 9.53 23.67 -12.74
CA THR A 327 9.93 24.57 -13.83
C THR A 327 8.89 25.68 -14.02
N VAL A 328 7.59 25.37 -13.97
CA VAL A 328 6.51 26.38 -14.03
C VAL A 328 6.56 27.31 -12.82
N LEU A 329 6.89 26.81 -11.62
CA LEU A 329 7.06 27.62 -10.41
C LEU A 329 8.28 28.55 -10.49
N ILE A 330 9.44 28.04 -10.92
CA ILE A 330 10.67 28.84 -11.06
C ILE A 330 10.49 29.89 -12.16
N SER A 331 10.00 29.47 -13.34
CA SER A 331 9.78 30.37 -14.48
C SER A 331 8.69 31.41 -14.24
N SER A 332 7.80 31.25 -13.25
CA SER A 332 6.85 32.31 -12.89
C SER A 332 7.50 33.45 -12.10
N PHE A 333 8.49 33.18 -11.25
CA PHE A 333 9.28 34.23 -10.60
C PHE A 333 10.11 35.05 -11.60
N PHE A 334 10.46 34.47 -12.75
CA PHE A 334 11.11 35.15 -13.88
C PHE A 334 10.12 35.72 -14.92
N GLY A 335 8.81 35.65 -14.69
CA GLY A 335 7.79 36.30 -15.53
C GLY A 335 7.60 35.71 -16.93
N LEU A 336 8.01 34.46 -17.18
CA LEU A 336 7.94 33.83 -18.50
C LEU A 336 6.49 33.61 -18.99
N SER A 337 6.31 33.66 -20.32
CA SER A 337 4.98 33.69 -20.95
C SER A 337 4.13 32.45 -20.66
N PHE A 338 4.72 31.25 -20.75
CA PHE A 338 4.02 29.98 -20.52
C PHE A 338 3.55 29.81 -19.07
N SER A 339 4.41 30.06 -18.08
CA SER A 339 4.06 30.01 -16.66
C SER A 339 3.03 31.07 -16.28
N SER A 340 3.07 32.26 -16.92
CA SER A 340 2.03 33.27 -16.78
C SER A 340 0.65 32.81 -17.26
N ALA A 341 0.55 31.86 -18.20
CA ALA A 341 -0.72 31.33 -18.68
C ALA A 341 -1.31 30.33 -17.68
N ILE A 342 -0.50 29.41 -17.16
CA ILE A 342 -0.92 28.45 -16.12
C ILE A 342 -1.32 29.18 -14.83
N LEU A 343 -0.56 30.20 -14.42
CA LEU A 343 -0.92 31.03 -13.27
C LEU A 343 -2.19 31.84 -13.51
N ARG A 344 -2.41 32.40 -14.71
CA ARG A 344 -3.68 33.07 -15.04
C ARG A 344 -4.84 32.09 -14.99
N TRP A 345 -4.69 30.87 -15.49
CA TRP A 345 -5.73 29.85 -15.38
C TRP A 345 -6.06 29.50 -13.91
N LEU A 346 -5.06 29.16 -13.10
CA LEU A 346 -5.24 28.86 -11.66
C LEU A 346 -5.82 30.03 -10.87
N ASN A 347 -5.38 31.26 -11.16
CA ASN A 347 -5.88 32.45 -10.49
C ASN A 347 -7.28 32.88 -10.98
N ASN A 348 -7.68 32.52 -12.21
CA ASN A 348 -9.02 32.79 -12.75
C ASN A 348 -10.03 31.66 -12.44
N MET A 349 -9.61 30.53 -11.86
CA MET A 349 -10.54 29.52 -11.34
C MET A 349 -11.51 30.15 -10.33
N SER A 350 -12.80 29.78 -10.40
CA SER A 350 -13.79 30.24 -9.42
C SER A 350 -13.45 29.77 -8.00
N LEU A 351 -13.79 30.57 -6.98
CA LEU A 351 -13.42 30.31 -5.59
C LEU A 351 -13.89 28.93 -5.10
N ARG A 352 -15.07 28.47 -5.54
CA ARG A 352 -15.57 27.10 -5.28
C ARG A 352 -14.59 26.03 -5.77
N LYS A 353 -14.11 26.11 -7.02
CA LYS A 353 -13.13 25.16 -7.59
C LYS A 353 -11.77 25.22 -6.89
N LYS A 354 -11.33 26.42 -6.49
CA LYS A 354 -10.09 26.62 -5.72
C LYS A 354 -10.12 25.93 -4.36
N ILE A 355 -11.23 26.05 -3.63
CA ILE A 355 -11.43 25.43 -2.31
C ILE A 355 -11.47 23.91 -2.42
N VAL A 356 -12.20 23.36 -3.40
CA VAL A 356 -12.23 21.91 -3.67
C VAL A 356 -10.83 21.37 -4.01
N LEU A 357 -10.05 22.10 -4.80
CA LEU A 357 -8.69 21.71 -5.16
C LEU A 357 -7.76 21.65 -3.94
N ILE A 358 -7.75 22.69 -3.09
CA ILE A 358 -6.99 22.67 -1.82
C ILE A 358 -7.41 21.47 -0.97
N PHE A 359 -8.71 21.19 -0.84
CA PHE A 359 -9.18 20.09 0.00
C PHE A 359 -8.79 18.71 -0.53
N ALA A 360 -8.90 18.48 -1.84
CA ALA A 360 -8.46 17.23 -2.46
C ALA A 360 -6.95 17.00 -2.25
N MET A 361 -6.16 18.07 -2.33
CA MET A 361 -4.72 18.04 -2.09
C MET A 361 -4.35 17.80 -0.61
N SER A 362 -5.11 18.35 0.34
CA SER A 362 -4.82 18.25 1.78
C SER A 362 -5.40 17.01 2.48
N SER A 363 -6.35 16.30 1.87
CA SER A 363 -7.04 15.16 2.50
C SER A 363 -6.88 13.85 1.72
N LEU A 364 -7.33 13.82 0.46
CA LEU A 364 -7.39 12.60 -0.37
C LEU A 364 -5.99 12.03 -0.62
N ILE A 365 -5.01 12.90 -0.88
CA ILE A 365 -3.66 12.48 -1.25
C ILE A 365 -2.86 11.99 -0.03
N PRO A 366 -2.88 12.66 1.15
CA PRO A 366 -2.36 12.07 2.38
C PRO A 366 -3.01 10.72 2.73
N ALA A 367 -4.33 10.57 2.61
CA ALA A 367 -5.01 9.29 2.88
C ALA A 367 -4.53 8.15 1.94
N LEU A 368 -4.35 8.44 0.65
CA LEU A 368 -3.74 7.52 -0.32
C LEU A 368 -2.30 7.15 0.07
N LEU A 369 -1.49 8.14 0.46
CA LEU A 369 -0.09 7.96 0.82
C LEU A 369 0.07 7.15 2.13
N THR A 370 -0.77 7.39 3.14
CA THR A 370 -0.88 6.57 4.35
C THR A 370 -1.27 5.12 4.03
N THR A 371 -2.15 4.91 3.05
CA THR A 371 -2.56 3.56 2.62
C THR A 371 -1.41 2.80 1.94
N ILE A 372 -0.71 3.45 0.99
CA ILE A 372 0.44 2.86 0.28
C ILE A 372 1.60 2.56 1.26
N THR A 373 1.89 3.49 2.17
CA THR A 373 2.96 3.30 3.17
C THR A 373 2.59 2.26 4.23
N GLY A 374 1.32 2.21 4.67
CA GLY A 374 0.80 1.21 5.59
C GLY A 374 0.88 -0.23 5.05
N PHE A 375 0.48 -0.46 3.80
CA PHE A 375 0.67 -1.75 3.12
C PHE A 375 2.17 -2.12 3.04
N SER A 376 3.01 -1.15 2.67
CA SER A 376 4.47 -1.30 2.58
C SER A 376 5.17 -1.47 3.94
N TYR A 377 4.51 -1.10 5.04
CA TYR A 377 4.95 -1.38 6.41
C TYR A 377 4.61 -2.80 6.82
N ILE A 378 3.36 -3.24 6.59
CA ILE A 378 2.91 -4.62 6.87
C ILE A 378 3.79 -5.64 6.13
N LYS A 379 4.11 -5.40 4.86
CA LYS A 379 4.99 -6.28 4.08
C LYS A 379 6.44 -6.29 4.58
N GLY A 380 6.96 -5.16 5.06
CA GLY A 380 8.26 -5.12 5.73
C GLY A 380 8.26 -5.91 7.05
N LYS A 381 7.15 -5.87 7.81
CA LYS A 381 7.03 -6.62 9.07
C LYS A 381 6.85 -8.13 8.89
N GLU A 382 6.32 -8.59 7.75
CA GLU A 382 6.33 -10.01 7.39
C GLU A 382 7.77 -10.52 7.13
N GLU A 383 8.61 -9.71 6.50
CA GLU A 383 10.04 -9.98 6.28
C GLU A 383 10.88 -9.90 7.57
N ASP A 384 10.65 -8.91 8.43
CA ASP A 384 11.26 -8.82 9.77
C ASP A 384 11.03 -10.09 10.60
N ILE A 385 9.82 -10.66 10.54
CA ILE A 385 9.45 -11.86 11.29
C ILE A 385 10.15 -13.09 10.73
N LEU A 386 10.14 -13.30 9.41
CA LEU A 386 10.82 -14.43 8.78
C LEU A 386 12.32 -14.41 9.06
N ASN A 387 12.97 -13.25 8.93
CA ASN A 387 14.41 -13.13 9.15
C ASN A 387 14.78 -13.38 10.63
N ARG A 388 13.92 -13.00 11.60
CA ARG A 388 14.08 -13.39 13.02
C ARG A 388 13.91 -14.89 13.21
N VAL A 389 12.83 -15.47 12.68
CA VAL A 389 12.56 -16.92 12.77
C VAL A 389 13.75 -17.73 12.25
N THR A 390 14.33 -17.36 11.10
CA THR A 390 15.54 -18.02 10.60
C THR A 390 16.74 -17.84 11.54
N ALA A 391 16.97 -16.65 12.10
CA ALA A 391 18.06 -16.41 13.05
C ALA A 391 17.89 -17.16 14.39
N ASP A 392 16.65 -17.30 14.87
CA ASP A 392 16.33 -18.04 16.09
C ASP A 392 16.43 -19.56 15.85
N SER A 393 16.01 -20.05 14.68
CA SER A 393 16.23 -21.44 14.23
C SER A 393 17.71 -21.78 14.09
N ILE A 394 18.53 -20.89 13.51
CA ILE A 394 19.98 -21.07 13.41
C ILE A 394 20.58 -21.29 14.80
N LYS A 395 20.28 -20.40 15.75
CA LYS A 395 20.81 -20.49 17.14
C LYS A 395 20.34 -21.74 17.87
N ALA A 396 19.08 -22.13 17.71
CA ALA A 396 18.55 -23.36 18.32
C ALA A 396 19.27 -24.61 17.78
N ILE A 397 19.69 -24.59 16.51
CA ILE A 397 20.44 -25.67 15.89
C ILE A 397 21.93 -25.64 16.29
N GLU A 398 22.55 -24.45 16.36
CA GLU A 398 23.98 -24.28 16.69
C GLU A 398 24.33 -24.76 18.11
N ARG A 399 23.45 -24.51 19.10
CA ARG A 399 23.60 -24.99 20.50
C ARG A 399 23.81 -26.50 20.64
N LEU A 400 23.39 -27.28 19.66
CA LEU A 400 23.42 -28.74 19.68
C LEU A 400 24.74 -29.27 19.13
N GLU A 401 25.27 -28.62 18.11
CA GLU A 401 26.63 -28.87 17.62
C GLU A 401 27.67 -28.50 18.68
N ASP A 402 27.43 -27.40 19.41
CA ASP A 402 28.20 -27.05 20.61
C ASP A 402 28.15 -28.15 21.69
N TYR A 403 27.05 -28.91 21.79
CA TYR A 403 26.92 -30.03 22.74
C TYR A 403 27.76 -31.26 22.30
N GLU A 404 27.84 -31.57 21.00
CA GLU A 404 28.74 -32.62 20.50
C GLU A 404 30.21 -32.24 20.75
N ALA A 405 30.58 -30.98 20.50
CA ALA A 405 31.89 -30.44 20.81
C ALA A 405 32.17 -30.40 22.33
N PHE A 406 31.16 -30.10 23.16
CA PHE A 406 31.27 -30.11 24.62
C PHE A 406 31.50 -31.51 25.18
N ALA A 407 30.73 -32.52 24.75
CA ALA A 407 30.89 -33.89 25.21
C ALA A 407 32.27 -34.47 24.87
N VAL A 408 32.78 -34.16 23.65
CA VAL A 408 34.16 -34.47 23.23
C VAL A 408 35.17 -33.76 24.13
N ARG A 409 35.06 -32.44 24.29
CA ARG A 409 36.03 -31.63 25.05
C ARG A 409 36.04 -31.95 26.54
N SER A 410 34.89 -32.18 27.18
CA SER A 410 34.84 -32.56 28.60
C SER A 410 35.50 -33.92 28.83
N SER A 411 35.29 -34.88 27.91
CA SER A 411 35.93 -36.20 27.98
C SER A 411 37.44 -36.15 27.78
N GLU A 412 37.93 -35.25 26.91
CA GLU A 412 39.36 -34.99 26.70
C GLU A 412 39.98 -34.22 27.87
N ASN A 413 39.30 -33.21 28.41
CA ASN A 413 39.72 -32.47 29.60
C ASN A 413 39.83 -33.40 30.82
N PHE A 414 38.81 -34.22 31.08
CA PHE A 414 38.80 -35.23 32.14
C PHE A 414 40.00 -36.18 32.02
N ALA A 415 40.24 -36.75 30.83
CA ALA A 415 41.35 -37.66 30.63
C ALA A 415 42.74 -36.99 30.76
N ASN A 416 42.86 -35.72 30.36
CA ASN A 416 44.06 -34.91 30.58
C ASN A 416 44.26 -34.55 32.07
N GLU A 417 43.21 -34.24 32.83
CA GLU A 417 43.31 -33.99 34.28
C GLU A 417 43.68 -35.27 35.04
N LEU A 418 43.13 -36.43 34.65
CA LEU A 418 43.58 -37.72 35.18
C LEU A 418 45.09 -37.94 34.94
N ARG A 419 45.65 -37.46 33.82
CA ARG A 419 47.11 -37.48 33.60
C ARG A 419 47.85 -36.57 34.56
N GLU A 420 47.40 -35.33 34.76
CA GLU A 420 48.07 -34.38 35.66
C GLU A 420 48.03 -34.86 37.12
N ILE A 421 46.89 -35.38 37.57
CA ILE A 421 46.73 -36.01 38.89
C ILE A 421 47.69 -37.19 39.05
N ALA A 422 47.77 -38.09 38.06
CA ALA A 422 48.62 -39.27 38.09
C ALA A 422 50.12 -38.97 38.28
N VAL A 423 50.59 -37.76 37.92
CA VAL A 423 51.98 -37.31 38.18
C VAL A 423 52.26 -37.16 39.68
N THR A 424 51.23 -36.84 40.48
CA THR A 424 51.36 -36.41 41.88
C THR A 424 50.86 -37.43 42.89
N GLN A 425 49.86 -38.24 42.53
CA GLN A 425 49.29 -39.29 43.39
C GLN A 425 48.73 -40.46 42.57
N PRO A 426 48.63 -41.68 43.15
CA PRO A 426 48.00 -42.81 42.48
C PRO A 426 46.53 -42.54 42.16
N LEU A 427 46.07 -42.95 40.98
CA LEU A 427 44.64 -42.92 40.64
C LEU A 427 43.91 -44.08 41.32
N THR A 428 43.02 -43.78 42.26
CA THR A 428 42.05 -44.72 42.84
C THR A 428 40.73 -44.66 42.06
N ALA A 429 39.90 -45.71 42.17
CA ALA A 429 38.58 -45.73 41.53
C ALA A 429 37.69 -44.56 42.00
N GLU A 430 37.61 -44.33 43.31
CA GLU A 430 36.86 -43.23 43.94
C GLU A 430 37.23 -41.85 43.38
N LEU A 431 38.53 -41.61 43.13
CA LEU A 431 39.04 -40.35 42.58
C LEU A 431 38.69 -40.19 41.09
N ILE A 432 38.68 -41.28 40.32
CA ILE A 432 38.25 -41.26 38.92
C ILE A 432 36.73 -41.06 38.82
N GLU A 433 35.95 -41.63 39.72
CA GLU A 433 34.50 -41.41 39.82
C GLU A 433 34.18 -39.96 40.20
N GLN A 434 34.80 -39.40 41.25
CA GLN A 434 34.66 -37.98 41.60
C GLN A 434 34.96 -37.05 40.40
N LYS A 435 36.05 -37.32 39.67
CA LYS A 435 36.45 -36.50 38.51
C LYS A 435 35.57 -36.73 37.28
N SER A 436 34.93 -37.89 37.14
CA SER A 436 33.92 -38.16 36.11
C SER A 436 32.68 -37.27 36.32
N ASP A 437 32.29 -37.08 37.58
CA ASP A 437 31.13 -36.28 37.95
C ASP A 437 31.43 -34.77 37.84
N GLU A 438 32.61 -34.32 38.29
CA GLU A 438 33.05 -32.92 38.17
C GLU A 438 33.10 -32.43 36.70
N HIS A 439 33.51 -33.28 35.75
CA HIS A 439 33.51 -32.95 34.32
C HIS A 439 32.18 -33.27 33.60
N ASN A 440 31.19 -33.83 34.31
CA ASN A 440 29.91 -34.30 33.75
C ASN A 440 30.11 -35.19 32.50
N VAL A 441 31.05 -36.13 32.55
CA VAL A 441 31.36 -37.04 31.43
C VAL A 441 30.57 -38.34 31.48
N GLU A 442 30.02 -38.72 32.64
CA GLU A 442 29.16 -39.89 32.81
C GLU A 442 28.05 -40.01 31.73
N PRO A 443 27.30 -38.95 31.36
CA PRO A 443 26.24 -39.06 30.36
C PRO A 443 26.74 -39.29 28.93
N HIS A 444 28.06 -39.26 28.70
CA HIS A 444 28.71 -39.19 27.38
C HIS A 444 29.88 -40.16 27.19
N LEU A 445 30.34 -40.86 28.22
CA LEU A 445 31.49 -41.75 28.16
C LEU A 445 31.03 -43.21 28.17
N ASN A 446 31.13 -43.90 27.03
CA ASN A 446 30.72 -45.31 26.88
C ASN A 446 31.64 -46.22 27.70
N ARG A 447 32.94 -45.92 27.63
CA ARG A 447 33.99 -46.68 28.30
C ARG A 447 35.10 -45.77 28.76
N ILE A 448 35.60 -46.06 29.95
CA ILE A 448 36.93 -45.70 30.40
C ILE A 448 37.62 -46.97 30.88
N GLU A 449 38.91 -47.08 30.58
CA GLU A 449 39.77 -48.18 30.98
C GLU A 449 41.13 -47.63 31.38
N VAL A 450 41.50 -47.86 32.64
CA VAL A 450 42.77 -47.44 33.26
C VAL A 450 43.49 -48.71 33.68
N ARG A 451 44.74 -48.90 33.23
CA ARG A 451 45.55 -50.09 33.56
C ARG A 451 46.87 -49.74 34.22
N ASP A 452 47.43 -50.64 35.02
CA ASP A 452 48.77 -50.52 35.63
C ASP A 452 49.91 -51.03 34.72
N GLU A 453 51.15 -50.93 35.19
CA GLU A 453 52.36 -51.44 34.51
C GLU A 453 52.43 -52.98 34.39
N SER A 454 51.61 -53.70 35.16
CA SER A 454 51.41 -55.16 35.06
C SER A 454 50.19 -55.52 34.19
N PHE A 455 49.63 -54.54 33.48
CA PHE A 455 48.45 -54.64 32.61
C PHE A 455 47.14 -55.02 33.32
N ASN A 456 47.09 -54.99 34.66
CA ASN A 456 45.84 -55.15 35.42
C ASN A 456 44.93 -53.94 35.21
N ILE A 457 43.62 -54.12 35.37
CA ILE A 457 42.65 -53.01 35.34
C ILE A 457 42.62 -52.34 36.72
N LEU A 458 42.98 -51.06 36.78
CA LEU A 458 42.86 -50.22 37.97
C LEU A 458 41.43 -49.67 38.10
N TYR A 459 40.81 -49.32 36.97
CA TYR A 459 39.43 -48.88 36.87
C TYR A 459 38.91 -49.18 35.47
N SER A 460 37.69 -49.71 35.36
CA SER A 460 36.99 -49.74 34.08
C SER A 460 35.48 -49.68 34.27
N ARG A 461 34.85 -48.82 33.47
CA ARG A 461 33.41 -48.65 33.34
C ARG A 461 33.04 -48.87 31.87
N ALA A 462 31.93 -49.57 31.60
CA ALA A 462 31.49 -49.88 30.24
C ALA A 462 29.96 -50.05 30.19
N ASP A 463 29.28 -49.45 29.20
CA ASP A 463 27.86 -49.72 28.94
C ASP A 463 27.66 -51.02 28.13
N TYR A 464 26.52 -51.68 28.34
CA TYR A 464 26.39 -53.14 28.18
C TYR A 464 25.74 -53.52 26.84
N GLN A 465 26.52 -53.54 25.73
CA GLN A 465 25.98 -54.03 24.45
C GLN A 465 26.91 -54.60 23.37
N ILE A 466 28.24 -54.40 23.39
CA ILE A 466 29.12 -54.87 22.28
C ILE A 466 30.34 -55.66 22.77
N PHE A 467 30.24 -57.00 22.74
CA PHE A 467 31.34 -57.90 23.13
C PHE A 467 32.58 -57.83 22.21
N ALA A 468 32.40 -57.59 20.90
CA ALA A 468 33.52 -57.50 19.95
C ALA A 468 34.50 -56.36 20.29
N THR A 469 33.97 -55.24 20.79
CA THR A 469 34.74 -54.05 21.15
C THR A 469 35.71 -54.31 22.32
N LEU A 470 35.37 -55.19 23.27
CA LEU A 470 36.26 -55.57 24.39
C LEU A 470 37.62 -56.09 23.90
N ARG A 471 37.61 -56.97 22.88
CA ARG A 471 38.84 -57.59 22.34
C ARG A 471 39.68 -56.57 21.57
N LEU A 472 39.05 -55.62 20.88
CA LEU A 472 39.74 -54.53 20.17
C LEU A 472 40.43 -53.56 21.13
N PHE A 473 39.79 -53.15 22.23
CA PHE A 473 40.42 -52.28 23.24
C PHE A 473 41.65 -52.94 23.89
N TYR A 474 41.52 -54.23 24.23
CA TYR A 474 42.61 -55.04 24.79
C TYR A 474 43.80 -55.17 23.82
N ILE A 475 43.54 -55.47 22.53
CA ILE A 475 44.58 -55.58 21.51
C ILE A 475 45.24 -54.23 21.22
N PHE A 476 44.44 -53.17 21.09
CA PHE A 476 44.94 -51.80 20.91
C PHE A 476 45.85 -51.39 22.08
N SER A 477 45.44 -51.65 23.33
CA SER A 477 46.24 -51.33 24.50
C SER A 477 47.58 -52.09 24.54
N LYS A 478 47.61 -53.36 24.12
CA LYS A 478 48.87 -54.11 23.95
C LYS A 478 49.79 -53.47 22.90
N ILE A 479 49.27 -53.13 21.72
CA ILE A 479 50.04 -52.55 20.61
C ILE A 479 50.52 -51.13 20.96
N ALA A 480 49.67 -50.33 21.60
CA ALA A 480 50.00 -48.99 22.10
C ALA A 480 51.16 -49.02 23.13
N LEU A 481 51.14 -49.96 24.08
CA LEU A 481 52.22 -50.14 25.05
C LEU A 481 53.51 -50.67 24.38
N LYS A 482 53.39 -51.66 23.48
CA LYS A 482 54.50 -52.19 22.66
C LYS A 482 55.22 -51.08 21.86
N ALA A 483 54.46 -50.13 21.32
CA ALA A 483 54.99 -49.05 20.48
C ALA A 483 55.54 -47.84 21.25
N TYR A 484 55.07 -47.58 22.48
CA TYR A 484 55.33 -46.31 23.18
C TYR A 484 55.78 -46.40 24.65
N MET A 485 55.91 -47.59 25.25
CA MET A 485 56.57 -47.77 26.56
C MET A 485 57.98 -48.36 26.43
N PRO A 486 58.98 -47.89 27.21
CA PRO A 486 60.31 -48.50 27.24
C PRO A 486 60.29 -49.94 27.75
N HIS A 487 61.05 -50.83 27.10
CA HIS A 487 61.19 -52.24 27.50
C HIS A 487 61.63 -52.45 28.96
N THR A 488 62.26 -51.45 29.58
CA THR A 488 62.75 -51.49 30.97
C THR A 488 61.64 -51.45 32.04
N ARG A 489 60.39 -51.10 31.69
CA ARG A 489 59.24 -51.17 32.63
C ARG A 489 58.34 -52.39 32.44
N MET A 490 58.24 -52.96 31.24
CA MET A 490 57.38 -54.12 31.00
C MET A 490 58.01 -55.40 31.61
N ARG A 491 57.67 -55.68 32.87
CA ARG A 491 58.10 -56.89 33.61
C ARG A 491 57.55 -58.17 32.96
N GLN A 492 58.38 -58.86 32.18
CA GLN A 492 58.20 -60.25 31.74
C GLN A 492 56.77 -60.66 31.33
N PHE A 493 56.05 -59.76 30.64
CA PHE A 493 54.77 -60.12 30.03
C PHE A 493 55.03 -60.70 28.64
N ASP A 494 54.50 -61.90 28.38
CA ASP A 494 54.53 -62.42 27.01
C ASP A 494 53.55 -61.62 26.13
N LEU A 495 54.15 -60.80 25.27
CA LEU A 495 53.47 -60.03 24.24
C LEU A 495 53.45 -60.77 22.90
N SER A 496 53.67 -62.09 22.91
CA SER A 496 53.37 -62.98 21.78
C SER A 496 52.01 -62.63 21.18
N LEU A 497 52.04 -62.24 19.91
CA LEU A 497 50.86 -61.87 19.15
C LEU A 497 50.32 -63.14 18.49
N ASP A 498 49.08 -63.50 18.81
CA ASP A 498 48.36 -64.55 18.08
C ASP A 498 48.05 -64.06 16.66
N MET A 499 47.69 -64.95 15.73
CA MET A 499 47.49 -64.62 14.31
C MET A 499 46.47 -63.48 14.09
N ALA A 500 45.47 -63.37 14.96
CA ALA A 500 44.47 -62.29 14.96
C ALA A 500 45.02 -60.92 15.44
N GLN A 501 46.19 -60.89 16.05
CA GLN A 501 46.86 -59.67 16.54
C GLN A 501 47.90 -59.14 15.54
N ASP A 502 48.61 -59.99 14.80
CA ASP A 502 49.44 -59.54 13.67
C ASP A 502 48.57 -58.85 12.60
N LEU A 503 47.38 -59.40 12.34
CA LEU A 503 46.36 -58.82 11.47
C LEU A 503 45.86 -57.45 12.01
N ALA A 504 45.80 -57.29 13.33
CA ALA A 504 45.44 -56.03 13.97
C ALA A 504 46.58 -55.00 13.98
N GLU A 505 47.84 -55.42 14.10
CA GLU A 505 49.01 -54.54 13.96
C GLU A 505 49.19 -54.09 12.50
N SER A 506 48.91 -54.96 11.53
CA SER A 506 48.77 -54.59 10.12
C SER A 506 47.68 -53.54 9.93
N PHE A 507 46.45 -53.78 10.40
CA PHE A 507 45.35 -52.82 10.32
C PHE A 507 45.67 -51.47 10.99
N LEU A 508 46.23 -51.48 12.20
CA LEU A 508 46.66 -50.28 12.93
C LEU A 508 47.91 -49.58 12.34
N SER A 509 48.56 -50.18 11.34
CA SER A 509 49.60 -49.54 10.53
C SER A 509 49.09 -48.94 9.22
N THR A 510 47.84 -49.25 8.82
CA THR A 510 47.16 -48.66 7.67
C THR A 510 46.27 -47.47 8.05
N ASP A 511 46.12 -46.49 7.16
CA ASP A 511 45.21 -45.36 7.35
C ASP A 511 43.74 -45.67 7.01
N GLU A 512 43.42 -46.94 6.74
CA GLU A 512 42.03 -47.38 6.57
C GLU A 512 41.23 -47.16 7.86
N LEU A 513 40.01 -46.60 7.70
CA LEU A 513 39.08 -46.29 8.79
C LEU A 513 39.63 -45.39 9.92
N GLY A 514 40.81 -44.77 9.72
CA GLY A 514 41.51 -43.93 10.70
C GLY A 514 42.38 -44.71 11.71
N ALA A 515 42.64 -45.99 11.49
CA ALA A 515 43.32 -46.88 12.45
C ALA A 515 44.75 -46.41 12.80
N ALA A 516 45.61 -46.18 11.81
CA ALA A 516 46.95 -45.63 12.02
C ALA A 516 46.95 -44.16 12.46
N ASN A 517 45.88 -43.40 12.20
CA ASN A 517 45.74 -42.04 12.71
C ASN A 517 45.50 -42.01 14.22
N LEU A 518 44.70 -42.95 14.74
CA LEU A 518 44.50 -43.17 16.18
C LEU A 518 45.79 -43.56 16.89
N LEU A 519 46.56 -44.51 16.34
CA LEU A 519 47.81 -44.96 16.99
C LEU A 519 48.92 -43.90 16.96
N ARG A 520 48.96 -43.01 15.97
CA ARG A 520 49.99 -41.96 15.87
C ARG A 520 49.74 -40.75 16.78
N ASN A 521 48.48 -40.41 17.05
CA ASN A 521 48.11 -39.23 17.82
C ASN A 521 47.59 -39.63 19.22
N ARG A 522 48.40 -39.38 20.25
CA ARG A 522 48.03 -39.51 21.67
C ARG A 522 47.45 -38.19 22.19
N LYS A 523 46.78 -38.24 23.36
CA LYS A 523 46.33 -37.07 24.14
C LYS A 523 45.25 -36.20 23.48
N GLN A 524 44.55 -36.71 22.47
CA GLN A 524 43.48 -36.03 21.75
C GLN A 524 42.33 -37.01 21.46
N MET A 525 41.10 -36.53 21.40
CA MET A 525 39.94 -37.35 21.06
C MET A 525 39.82 -37.55 19.55
N ILE A 526 39.98 -38.79 19.07
CA ILE A 526 40.04 -39.12 17.65
C ILE A 526 38.79 -39.90 17.22
N PRO A 527 37.98 -39.39 16.27
CA PRO A 527 36.80 -40.10 15.79
C PRO A 527 37.20 -41.25 14.87
N ILE A 528 36.87 -42.49 15.26
CA ILE A 528 36.98 -43.67 14.40
C ILE A 528 35.59 -44.20 14.01
N THR A 529 35.44 -44.61 12.75
CA THR A 529 34.15 -45.06 12.19
C THR A 529 33.86 -46.54 12.49
N PHE A 530 34.90 -47.38 12.51
CA PHE A 530 34.83 -48.85 12.56
C PHE A 530 33.92 -49.42 13.66
N THR A 531 33.95 -48.84 14.87
CA THR A 531 33.19 -49.31 16.03
C THR A 531 31.88 -48.53 16.27
N GLY A 532 31.31 -47.92 15.21
CA GLY A 532 29.98 -47.30 15.25
C GLY A 532 29.97 -45.77 15.41
N TYR A 533 31.03 -45.11 14.92
CA TYR A 533 31.35 -43.69 15.15
C TYR A 533 31.57 -43.36 16.63
N THR A 534 32.82 -43.55 17.07
CA THR A 534 33.26 -43.36 18.46
C THR A 534 34.50 -42.47 18.50
N GLY A 535 34.51 -41.45 19.35
CA GLY A 535 35.73 -40.73 19.70
C GLY A 535 36.55 -41.60 20.66
N TRP A 536 37.82 -41.85 20.36
CA TRP A 536 38.76 -42.50 21.26
C TRP A 536 39.84 -41.49 21.66
N TYR A 537 39.96 -41.22 22.96
CA TYR A 537 41.15 -40.61 23.55
C TYR A 537 41.98 -41.72 24.15
N TRP A 538 43.29 -41.67 23.97
CA TRP A 538 44.20 -42.58 24.66
C TRP A 538 45.55 -41.94 24.94
N ASP A 539 46.20 -42.42 25.99
CA ASP A 539 47.50 -41.94 26.41
C ASP A 539 48.23 -42.94 27.33
N CYS A 540 49.56 -42.85 27.38
CA CYS A 540 50.40 -43.73 28.21
C CYS A 540 51.47 -42.94 28.99
N TYR A 541 51.97 -43.57 30.06
CA TYR A 541 52.75 -42.90 31.11
C TYR A 541 54.17 -43.45 31.21
N SER A 542 54.88 -43.36 30.09
CA SER A 542 56.31 -43.72 29.93
C SER A 542 57.22 -43.15 31.03
N GLU A 543 56.87 -41.99 31.58
CA GLU A 543 57.68 -41.23 32.53
C GLU A 543 57.36 -41.50 34.01
N LEU A 544 56.12 -41.81 34.39
CA LEU A 544 55.69 -41.77 35.80
C LEU A 544 56.13 -43.01 36.58
N ALA A 545 56.97 -42.84 37.60
CA ALA A 545 57.62 -43.97 38.31
C ALA A 545 56.66 -44.93 39.02
N THR A 546 55.48 -44.43 39.43
CA THR A 546 54.38 -45.21 40.00
C THR A 546 53.06 -44.61 39.52
N GLY A 547 52.33 -45.30 38.65
CA GLY A 547 51.09 -44.78 38.07
C GLY A 547 50.44 -45.78 37.10
N PRO A 548 49.30 -45.42 36.47
CA PRO A 548 48.74 -46.20 35.37
C PRO A 548 49.73 -46.29 34.20
N ALA A 549 49.75 -47.38 33.45
CA ALA A 549 50.53 -47.49 32.21
C ALA A 549 49.79 -46.88 31.01
N ILE A 550 48.46 -47.01 30.96
CA ILE A 550 47.61 -46.51 29.87
C ILE A 550 46.23 -46.09 30.41
N ILE A 551 45.72 -44.97 29.88
CA ILE A 551 44.30 -44.57 29.95
C ILE A 551 43.72 -44.62 28.54
N LEU A 552 42.51 -45.16 28.43
CA LEU A 552 41.76 -45.30 27.19
C LEU A 552 40.29 -44.93 27.45
N CYS A 553 39.84 -43.83 26.86
CA CYS A 553 38.52 -43.23 27.05
C CYS A 553 37.77 -43.20 25.70
N ALA A 554 36.50 -43.62 25.70
CA ALA A 554 35.72 -43.76 24.48
C ALA A 554 34.32 -43.13 24.58
N VAL A 555 34.10 -42.10 23.77
CA VAL A 555 32.83 -41.37 23.62
C VAL A 555 32.02 -42.03 22.48
N PRO A 556 30.80 -42.52 22.73
CA PRO A 556 29.93 -43.09 21.71
C PRO A 556 29.23 -41.93 21.00
N LEU A 557 29.90 -41.28 20.04
CA LEU A 557 29.37 -40.08 19.37
C LEU A 557 27.93 -40.32 18.89
N ARG A 558 27.62 -41.52 18.36
CA ARG A 558 26.25 -41.93 18.01
C ARG A 558 25.22 -41.89 19.15
N HIS A 559 25.54 -42.32 20.37
CA HIS A 559 24.60 -42.27 21.51
C HIS A 559 24.50 -40.86 22.09
N THR A 560 25.60 -40.10 22.11
CA THR A 560 25.61 -38.68 22.48
C THR A 560 24.75 -37.88 21.50
N GLN A 561 24.89 -38.12 20.20
CA GLN A 561 24.03 -37.59 19.13
C GLN A 561 22.55 -37.93 19.39
N VAL A 562 22.18 -39.20 19.58
CA VAL A 562 20.77 -39.57 19.84
C VAL A 562 20.20 -38.87 21.10
N ARG A 563 21.00 -38.68 22.16
CA ARG A 563 20.60 -37.89 23.34
C ARG A 563 20.42 -36.40 23.02
N GLN A 564 21.36 -35.78 22.30
CA GLN A 564 21.24 -34.38 21.81
C GLN A 564 20.00 -34.19 20.92
N MET A 565 19.76 -35.14 20.01
CA MET A 565 18.68 -35.11 19.04
C MET A 565 17.32 -35.21 19.74
N ASN A 566 17.18 -36.05 20.78
CA ASN A 566 15.99 -36.04 21.63
C ASN A 566 15.83 -34.71 22.40
N HIS A 567 16.92 -34.18 22.96
CA HIS A 567 16.87 -32.90 23.66
C HIS A 567 16.51 -31.71 22.74
N PHE A 568 16.95 -31.73 21.48
CA PHE A 568 16.52 -30.78 20.44
C PHE A 568 15.02 -30.87 20.17
N LEU A 569 14.48 -32.08 20.03
CA LEU A 569 13.05 -32.29 19.86
C LEU A 569 12.28 -31.70 21.05
N GLU A 570 12.79 -31.82 22.28
CA GLU A 570 12.19 -31.23 23.47
C GLU A 570 12.34 -29.70 23.53
N GLU A 571 13.55 -29.14 23.37
CA GLU A 571 13.79 -27.68 23.41
C GLU A 571 12.94 -26.94 22.37
N VAL A 572 12.82 -27.51 21.18
CA VAL A 572 12.16 -26.86 20.03
C VAL A 572 10.67 -27.18 19.95
N THR A 573 10.22 -28.35 20.42
CA THR A 573 8.78 -28.70 20.53
C THR A 573 8.17 -28.24 21.87
N ASN A 574 8.84 -27.33 22.59
CA ASN A 574 8.33 -26.63 23.79
C ASN A 574 6.99 -25.90 23.56
N SER A 575 6.58 -25.66 22.31
CA SER A 575 5.24 -25.18 21.99
C SER A 575 4.44 -26.25 21.24
N LYS A 576 3.12 -26.32 21.45
CA LYS A 576 2.21 -27.26 20.75
C LYS A 576 2.01 -26.93 19.25
N LYS A 577 2.98 -26.29 18.58
CA LYS A 577 2.80 -25.59 17.28
C LYS A 577 4.04 -25.55 16.40
N ASP A 578 5.21 -25.38 17.00
CA ASP A 578 6.51 -25.47 16.33
C ASP A 578 7.16 -26.79 16.75
N PHE A 579 8.03 -27.36 15.92
CA PHE A 579 8.67 -28.64 16.23
C PHE A 579 10.04 -28.80 15.57
N GLY A 580 10.92 -29.54 16.25
CA GLY A 580 12.17 -30.03 15.67
C GLY A 580 11.94 -31.33 14.88
N ALA A 581 12.85 -31.65 13.97
CA ALA A 581 13.05 -32.99 13.42
C ALA A 581 14.47 -33.12 12.87
N PHE A 582 14.90 -34.34 12.58
CA PHE A 582 16.14 -34.60 11.85
C PHE A 582 15.98 -35.75 10.86
N ILE A 583 16.90 -35.83 9.90
CA ILE A 583 17.06 -36.97 8.99
C ILE A 583 18.53 -37.38 9.01
N ARG A 584 18.79 -38.69 9.07
CA ARG A 584 20.13 -39.28 8.98
C ARG A 584 20.36 -39.84 7.59
N LYS A 585 21.52 -39.55 7.01
CA LYS A 585 21.85 -39.78 5.60
C LYS A 585 21.81 -41.26 5.17
N THR A 586 22.09 -42.18 6.07
CA THR A 586 22.06 -43.64 5.83
C THR A 586 20.65 -44.23 5.84
N GLU A 587 19.63 -43.46 6.22
CA GLU A 587 18.29 -43.94 6.53
C GLU A 587 17.25 -43.17 5.69
N ARG A 588 16.75 -43.84 4.65
CA ARG A 588 15.45 -43.50 4.05
C ARG A 588 14.39 -43.65 5.16
N LEU A 589 13.41 -42.73 5.28
CA LEU A 589 12.46 -42.74 6.40
C LEU A 589 11.80 -44.12 6.61
N THR A 590 12.27 -44.82 7.64
CA THR A 590 11.87 -46.18 8.05
C THR A 590 11.86 -46.19 9.58
N SER A 591 10.76 -45.69 10.14
CA SER A 591 10.41 -45.49 11.56
C SER A 591 11.38 -44.72 12.49
N ASN A 592 12.70 -44.88 12.34
CA ASN A 592 13.75 -44.40 13.26
C ASN A 592 14.18 -42.93 13.07
N SER A 593 13.71 -42.25 12.03
CA SER A 593 13.75 -40.79 11.97
C SER A 593 12.83 -40.23 13.05
N LEU A 594 13.39 -39.78 14.18
CA LEU A 594 12.60 -39.27 15.31
C LEU A 594 12.03 -37.88 14.97
N PHE A 595 10.87 -37.87 14.33
CA PHE A 595 9.91 -36.79 14.47
C PHE A 595 9.16 -36.98 15.80
N PRO A 596 8.63 -35.90 16.41
CA PRO A 596 7.74 -36.06 17.56
C PRO A 596 6.56 -36.95 17.19
N SER A 597 6.30 -38.00 17.97
CA SER A 597 5.40 -39.11 17.61
C SER A 597 3.94 -38.72 17.32
N ARG A 598 3.54 -37.49 17.68
CA ARG A 598 2.26 -36.86 17.30
C ARG A 598 2.16 -36.38 15.84
N ILE A 599 3.28 -36.31 15.11
CA ILE A 599 3.38 -35.59 13.82
C ILE A 599 3.65 -36.55 12.65
N ASN A 600 4.21 -37.74 12.92
CA ASN A 600 4.57 -38.76 11.90
C ASN A 600 3.47 -39.09 10.87
N SER A 601 2.19 -39.10 11.28
CA SER A 601 1.07 -39.45 10.40
C SER A 601 0.63 -38.36 9.41
N PHE A 602 1.18 -37.14 9.48
CA PHE A 602 0.73 -35.98 8.68
C PHE A 602 1.84 -35.27 7.89
N LEU A 603 3.07 -35.78 7.92
CA LEU A 603 4.22 -35.14 7.28
C LEU A 603 4.25 -35.46 5.77
N PRO A 604 4.57 -34.47 4.90
CA PRO A 604 4.83 -34.72 3.49
C PRO A 604 6.23 -35.31 3.31
N ILE A 605 6.42 -36.55 3.77
CA ILE A 605 7.71 -37.25 3.89
C ILE A 605 8.61 -37.07 2.66
N ASN A 606 8.07 -37.29 1.46
CA ASN A 606 8.82 -37.16 0.21
C ASN A 606 9.38 -35.73 0.00
N LYS A 607 8.60 -34.67 0.32
CA LYS A 607 9.09 -33.28 0.20
C LYS A 607 10.18 -32.96 1.23
N ILE A 608 10.09 -33.53 2.43
CA ILE A 608 11.09 -33.31 3.48
C ILE A 608 12.38 -34.07 3.14
N LEU A 609 12.27 -35.29 2.60
CA LEU A 609 13.40 -36.03 2.01
C LEU A 609 14.08 -35.21 0.91
N ASP A 610 13.32 -34.68 -0.05
CA ASP A 610 13.84 -33.89 -1.18
C ASP A 610 14.60 -32.65 -0.67
N LEU A 611 14.04 -31.91 0.29
CA LEU A 611 14.71 -30.77 0.91
C LEU A 611 15.94 -31.16 1.76
N SER A 612 15.94 -32.36 2.36
CA SER A 612 17.09 -32.85 3.12
C SER A 612 18.26 -33.23 2.20
N GLU A 613 18.00 -33.96 1.11
CA GLU A 613 19.02 -34.33 0.13
C GLU A 613 19.65 -33.09 -0.54
N VAL A 614 18.84 -32.05 -0.73
CA VAL A 614 19.29 -30.72 -1.18
C VAL A 614 20.18 -30.02 -0.15
N ALA A 615 19.77 -30.01 1.13
CA ALA A 615 20.57 -29.41 2.20
C ALA A 615 21.91 -30.14 2.36
N PHE A 616 21.91 -31.47 2.24
CA PHE A 616 23.11 -32.30 2.23
C PHE A 616 24.02 -31.93 1.05
N THR A 617 23.48 -31.92 -0.17
CA THR A 617 24.23 -31.64 -1.40
C THR A 617 24.83 -30.23 -1.36
N ARG A 618 24.02 -29.21 -1.04
CA ARG A 618 24.47 -27.80 -0.99
C ARG A 618 25.46 -27.50 0.14
N LYS A 619 25.60 -28.37 1.16
CA LYS A 619 26.39 -28.18 2.40
C LYS A 619 26.19 -26.80 3.08
N LYS A 620 25.00 -26.22 2.97
CA LYS A 620 24.67 -24.89 3.51
C LYS A 620 23.32 -24.91 4.20
N LEU A 621 23.17 -24.04 5.20
CA LEU A 621 21.88 -23.73 5.80
C LEU A 621 20.91 -23.22 4.72
N MET A 622 19.68 -23.71 4.75
CA MET A 622 18.59 -23.23 3.91
C MET A 622 17.32 -22.99 4.73
N THR A 623 16.39 -22.19 4.19
CA THR A 623 15.04 -22.07 4.75
C THR A 623 14.03 -22.04 3.60
N ARG A 624 12.95 -22.81 3.74
CA ARG A 624 11.88 -22.95 2.77
C ARG A 624 10.52 -22.77 3.44
N GLU A 625 9.52 -22.36 2.67
CA GLU A 625 8.13 -22.47 3.10
C GLU A 625 7.58 -23.81 2.59
N ILE A 626 7.04 -24.64 3.48
CA ILE A 626 6.44 -25.93 3.14
C ILE A 626 5.01 -26.00 3.66
N ASP A 627 4.13 -26.71 2.96
CA ASP A 627 2.79 -27.02 3.43
C ASP A 627 2.77 -28.41 4.08
N ILE A 628 2.28 -28.49 5.31
CA ILE A 628 2.04 -29.71 6.07
C ILE A 628 0.56 -29.69 6.46
N ASP A 629 -0.24 -30.64 5.93
CA ASP A 629 -1.67 -30.77 6.26
C ASP A 629 -2.47 -29.45 6.15
N GLY A 630 -2.32 -28.75 5.01
CA GLY A 630 -3.01 -27.49 4.69
C GLY A 630 -2.53 -26.30 5.50
N LYS A 631 -1.35 -26.38 6.12
CA LYS A 631 -0.78 -25.35 7.00
C LYS A 631 0.63 -24.99 6.53
N PRO A 632 0.93 -23.71 6.25
CA PRO A 632 2.27 -23.28 5.89
C PRO A 632 3.18 -23.20 7.13
N TYR A 633 4.34 -23.83 7.01
CA TYR A 633 5.46 -23.78 7.96
C TYR A 633 6.68 -23.18 7.27
N TRP A 634 7.50 -22.47 8.04
CA TRP A 634 8.87 -22.17 7.64
C TRP A 634 9.77 -23.27 8.20
N ALA A 635 10.40 -24.02 7.30
CA ALA A 635 11.36 -25.07 7.61
C ALA A 635 12.77 -24.51 7.43
N THR A 636 13.53 -24.39 8.52
CA THR A 636 14.98 -24.10 8.47
C THR A 636 15.74 -25.42 8.59
N LEU A 637 16.64 -25.70 7.66
CA LEU A 637 17.44 -26.93 7.60
C LEU A 637 18.93 -26.59 7.67
N LYS A 638 19.70 -27.35 8.46
CA LYS A 638 21.17 -27.28 8.53
C LYS A 638 21.77 -28.69 8.42
N PRO A 639 22.69 -28.95 7.48
CA PRO A 639 23.53 -30.15 7.55
C PRO A 639 24.52 -30.01 8.72
N ALA A 640 24.62 -31.04 9.56
CA ALA A 640 25.49 -31.02 10.73
C ALA A 640 26.97 -31.21 10.37
N ASN A 641 27.87 -30.73 11.24
CA ASN A 641 29.32 -30.71 10.99
C ASN A 641 29.92 -32.11 10.74
N THR A 642 29.36 -33.15 11.35
CA THR A 642 29.76 -34.56 11.17
C THR A 642 29.26 -35.20 9.86
N ASN A 643 28.56 -34.44 8.99
CA ASN A 643 28.05 -34.84 7.66
C ASN A 643 27.03 -36.02 7.63
N ASP A 644 26.68 -36.62 8.77
CA ASP A 644 25.79 -37.80 8.82
C ASP A 644 24.31 -37.48 9.02
N TYR A 645 23.96 -36.28 9.50
CA TYR A 645 22.57 -35.88 9.77
C TYR A 645 22.27 -34.42 9.41
N ILE A 646 20.98 -34.12 9.24
CA ILE A 646 20.44 -32.78 8.99
C ILE A 646 19.44 -32.44 10.09
N LEU A 647 19.66 -31.31 10.75
CA LEU A 647 18.79 -30.76 11.77
C LEU A 647 17.78 -29.80 11.12
N MET A 648 16.51 -29.92 11.50
CA MET A 648 15.39 -29.18 10.92
C MET A 648 14.49 -28.57 11.99
N HIS A 649 14.13 -27.31 11.83
CA HIS A 649 13.15 -26.62 12.69
C HIS A 649 11.98 -26.13 11.86
N PHE A 650 10.76 -26.56 12.22
CA PHE A 650 9.51 -26.19 11.57
C PHE A 650 8.72 -25.21 12.44
N VAL A 651 8.60 -23.97 11.96
CA VAL A 651 7.89 -22.88 12.65
C VAL A 651 6.57 -22.56 11.96
N SER A 652 5.47 -22.51 12.71
CA SER A 652 4.15 -22.21 12.14
C SER A 652 4.10 -20.76 11.62
N ARG A 653 4.11 -20.59 10.29
CA ARG A 653 3.96 -19.27 9.63
C ARG A 653 2.64 -18.65 10.05
N LYS A 654 1.57 -19.44 10.08
CA LYS A 654 0.21 -18.99 10.47
C LYS A 654 0.18 -18.43 11.89
N ASP A 655 0.93 -18.99 12.84
CA ASP A 655 0.99 -18.49 14.20
C ASP A 655 1.95 -17.30 14.37
N ARG A 656 3.15 -17.34 13.78
CA ARG A 656 4.08 -16.18 13.83
C ARG A 656 3.46 -14.94 13.19
N LEU A 657 2.69 -15.08 12.11
CA LEU A 657 1.98 -13.96 11.49
C LEU A 657 0.71 -13.49 12.23
N LYS A 658 0.24 -14.18 13.29
CA LYS A 658 -0.82 -13.64 14.18
C LYS A 658 -0.34 -12.38 14.91
N ALA A 659 0.96 -12.23 15.16
CA ALA A 659 1.54 -11.00 15.70
C ALA A 659 1.30 -9.76 14.80
N LEU A 660 1.05 -9.96 13.50
CA LEU A 660 0.69 -8.87 12.59
C LEU A 660 -0.80 -8.52 12.61
N ALA A 661 -1.68 -9.30 13.26
CA ALA A 661 -3.10 -8.99 13.35
C ALA A 661 -3.39 -7.61 14.00
N PRO A 662 -2.81 -7.24 15.16
CA PRO A 662 -2.98 -5.89 15.71
C PRO A 662 -2.42 -4.79 14.78
N VAL A 663 -1.29 -5.03 14.10
CA VAL A 663 -0.68 -4.05 13.17
C VAL A 663 -1.57 -3.84 11.93
N LYS A 664 -2.09 -4.93 11.33
CA LYS A 664 -3.05 -4.87 10.21
C LYS A 664 -4.32 -4.14 10.62
N ARG A 665 -4.84 -4.43 11.83
CA ARG A 665 -6.00 -3.74 12.43
C ARG A 665 -5.73 -2.24 12.63
N GLN A 666 -4.55 -1.86 13.14
CA GLN A 666 -4.16 -0.46 13.32
C GLN A 666 -4.10 0.27 11.97
N VAL A 667 -3.39 -0.27 10.98
CA VAL A 667 -3.30 0.33 9.63
C VAL A 667 -4.69 0.45 8.98
N PHE A 668 -5.56 -0.55 9.14
CA PHE A 668 -6.94 -0.48 8.66
C PHE A 668 -7.74 0.64 9.34
N PHE A 669 -7.73 0.72 10.68
CA PHE A 669 -8.44 1.78 11.40
C PHE A 669 -7.87 3.18 11.11
N ILE A 670 -6.56 3.32 10.91
CA ILE A 670 -5.94 4.59 10.47
C ILE A 670 -6.45 4.98 9.08
N GLY A 671 -6.54 4.04 8.14
CA GLY A 671 -7.11 4.29 6.80
C GLY A 671 -8.59 4.67 6.84
N VAL A 672 -9.40 3.97 7.63
CA VAL A 672 -10.83 4.30 7.84
C VAL A 672 -11.01 5.66 8.52
N PHE A 673 -10.17 5.99 9.51
CA PHE A 673 -10.20 7.27 10.21
C PHE A 673 -9.79 8.43 9.30
N ALA A 674 -8.75 8.25 8.48
CA ALA A 674 -8.36 9.23 7.47
C ALA A 674 -9.47 9.46 6.43
N LEU A 675 -10.11 8.39 5.94
CA LEU A 675 -11.26 8.50 5.03
C LEU A 675 -12.46 9.20 5.70
N LEU A 676 -12.76 8.90 6.96
CA LEU A 676 -13.85 9.53 7.71
C LEU A 676 -13.58 11.02 7.95
N ILE A 677 -12.34 11.41 8.25
CA ILE A 677 -11.91 12.82 8.30
C ILE A 677 -12.05 13.48 6.92
N SER A 678 -11.70 12.79 5.83
CA SER A 678 -11.89 13.32 4.47
C SER A 678 -13.37 13.53 4.13
N VAL A 679 -14.26 12.63 4.53
CA VAL A 679 -15.72 12.78 4.30
C VAL A 679 -16.29 13.91 5.17
N LEU A 680 -15.97 13.96 6.46
CA LEU A 680 -16.41 15.05 7.35
C LEU A 680 -15.85 16.41 6.91
N GLY A 681 -14.59 16.46 6.47
CA GLY A 681 -13.96 17.67 5.93
C GLY A 681 -14.63 18.15 4.64
N ALA A 682 -15.01 17.23 3.73
CA ALA A 682 -15.75 17.57 2.52
C ALA A 682 -17.13 18.15 2.86
N ILE A 683 -17.88 17.53 3.78
CA ILE A 683 -19.19 18.00 4.23
C ILE A 683 -19.08 19.37 4.92
N PHE A 684 -18.09 19.55 5.80
CA PHE A 684 -17.83 20.82 6.47
C PHE A 684 -17.53 21.94 5.47
N ILE A 685 -16.61 21.71 4.52
CA ILE A 685 -16.23 22.70 3.53
C ILE A 685 -17.39 23.01 2.57
N ASN A 686 -18.17 22.00 2.18
CA ASN A 686 -19.35 22.21 1.36
C ASN A 686 -20.36 23.14 2.07
N ASN A 687 -20.67 22.86 3.33
CA ASN A 687 -21.71 23.55 4.07
C ASN A 687 -21.28 24.93 4.62
N ARG A 688 -19.97 25.14 4.83
CA ARG A 688 -19.42 26.43 5.32
C ARG A 688 -18.93 27.38 4.24
N PHE A 689 -18.50 26.89 3.08
CA PHE A 689 -17.94 27.74 2.03
C PHE A 689 -18.62 27.56 0.68
N ILE A 690 -18.80 26.33 0.19
CA ILE A 690 -19.25 26.12 -1.20
C ILE A 690 -20.73 26.49 -1.38
N LEU A 691 -21.61 26.10 -0.44
CA LEU A 691 -23.02 26.45 -0.49
C LEU A 691 -23.27 27.96 -0.30
N PRO A 692 -22.72 28.65 0.72
CA PRO A 692 -22.85 30.12 0.81
C PRO A 692 -22.32 30.87 -0.42
N LEU A 693 -21.19 30.44 -0.99
CA LEU A 693 -20.66 30.99 -2.26
C LEU A 693 -21.48 30.58 -3.49
N THR A 694 -22.50 29.74 -3.32
CA THR A 694 -23.52 29.41 -4.32
C THR A 694 -24.72 30.32 -4.16
N ASP A 695 -25.29 30.38 -2.95
CA ASP A 695 -26.41 31.26 -2.58
C ASP A 695 -26.15 32.73 -2.96
N LEU A 696 -24.99 33.29 -2.58
CA LEU A 696 -24.61 34.67 -2.92
C LEU A 696 -24.42 34.88 -4.43
N GLY A 697 -23.97 33.85 -5.16
CA GLY A 697 -23.76 33.95 -6.61
C GLY A 697 -25.08 33.98 -7.38
N GLU A 698 -26.06 33.22 -6.91
CA GLU A 698 -27.42 33.20 -7.46
C GLU A 698 -28.16 34.50 -7.13
N GLY A 699 -27.99 35.06 -5.93
CA GLY A 699 -28.56 36.37 -5.56
C GLY A 699 -28.04 37.54 -6.41
N ILE A 700 -26.76 37.54 -6.81
CA ILE A 700 -26.21 38.57 -7.70
C ILE A 700 -26.83 38.52 -9.10
N GLU A 701 -27.08 37.32 -9.63
CA GLU A 701 -27.77 37.17 -10.92
C GLU A 701 -29.28 37.44 -10.82
N ALA A 702 -29.91 37.17 -9.68
CA ALA A 702 -31.29 37.58 -9.42
C ALA A 702 -31.47 39.11 -9.41
N ILE A 703 -30.55 39.84 -8.78
CA ILE A 703 -30.51 41.32 -8.83
C ILE A 703 -30.33 41.81 -10.27
N ARG A 704 -29.44 41.19 -11.06
CA ARG A 704 -29.26 41.50 -12.49
C ARG A 704 -30.52 41.25 -13.33
N ALA A 705 -31.29 40.23 -12.97
CA ALA A 705 -32.58 39.92 -13.59
C ALA A 705 -33.74 40.80 -13.08
N LYS A 706 -33.51 41.71 -12.13
CA LYS A 706 -34.54 42.48 -11.41
C LYS A 706 -35.60 41.60 -10.74
N ASN A 707 -35.20 40.44 -10.23
CA ASN A 707 -36.07 39.53 -9.50
C ASN A 707 -36.03 39.86 -8.00
N ASN A 708 -36.94 40.73 -7.55
CA ASN A 708 -36.99 41.20 -6.17
C ASN A 708 -37.44 40.09 -5.17
N ASP A 709 -38.19 39.09 -5.63
CA ASP A 709 -38.67 37.97 -4.79
C ASP A 709 -37.53 37.04 -4.30
N PHE A 710 -36.30 37.19 -4.83
CA PHE A 710 -35.21 36.26 -4.54
C PHE A 710 -34.49 36.57 -3.21
N VAL A 711 -34.87 35.85 -2.16
CA VAL A 711 -34.21 35.91 -0.84
C VAL A 711 -33.01 34.96 -0.77
N ILE A 712 -31.81 35.49 -0.54
CA ILE A 712 -30.59 34.69 -0.33
C ILE A 712 -30.68 33.97 1.03
N PRO A 713 -30.59 32.62 1.11
CA PRO A 713 -30.75 31.89 2.36
C PRO A 713 -29.58 32.13 3.34
N VAL A 714 -29.89 32.70 4.51
CA VAL A 714 -28.92 32.95 5.59
C VAL A 714 -28.59 31.65 6.34
N ARG A 715 -27.69 30.83 5.78
CA ARG A 715 -27.37 29.48 6.30
C ARG A 715 -26.63 29.45 7.64
N ASN A 716 -25.79 30.45 7.92
CA ASN A 716 -24.90 30.50 9.08
C ASN A 716 -24.96 31.89 9.74
N LYS A 717 -24.42 32.01 10.97
CA LYS A 717 -24.22 33.27 11.69
C LYS A 717 -22.75 33.74 11.62
N ASP A 718 -22.18 33.69 10.42
CA ASP A 718 -20.80 34.08 10.11
C ASP A 718 -20.78 35.23 9.08
N GLU A 719 -19.61 35.55 8.52
CA GLU A 719 -19.45 36.65 7.56
C GLU A 719 -20.33 36.45 6.31
N PHE A 720 -20.49 35.21 5.83
CA PHE A 720 -21.36 34.92 4.70
C PHE A 720 -22.84 35.16 5.03
N GLY A 721 -23.29 34.75 6.22
CA GLY A 721 -24.64 35.06 6.70
C GLY A 721 -24.89 36.55 6.86
N THR A 722 -23.88 37.28 7.33
CA THR A 722 -23.92 38.75 7.47
C THR A 722 -24.05 39.43 6.10
N ILE A 723 -23.27 39.01 5.11
CA ILE A 723 -23.35 39.53 3.74
C ILE A 723 -24.68 39.16 3.09
N ALA A 724 -25.17 37.93 3.22
CA ALA A 724 -26.49 37.53 2.71
C ALA A 724 -27.62 38.37 3.30
N THR A 725 -27.57 38.65 4.61
CA THR A 725 -28.55 39.51 5.29
C THR A 725 -28.50 40.96 4.75
N ALA A 726 -27.31 41.49 4.51
CA ALA A 726 -27.13 42.82 3.93
C ALA A 726 -27.65 42.90 2.48
N PHE A 727 -27.38 41.88 1.66
CA PHE A 727 -27.91 41.79 0.29
C PHE A 727 -29.44 41.71 0.26
N ASN A 728 -30.05 40.86 1.08
CA ASN A 728 -31.51 40.75 1.18
C ASN A 728 -32.15 42.07 1.60
N LYS A 729 -31.50 42.81 2.51
CA LYS A 729 -31.97 44.14 2.90
C LYS A 729 -31.93 45.12 1.71
N VAL A 730 -30.84 45.15 0.93
CA VAL A 730 -30.73 46.02 -0.25
C VAL A 730 -31.78 45.69 -1.31
N ILE A 731 -32.11 44.41 -1.51
CA ILE A 731 -33.20 43.98 -2.42
C ILE A 731 -34.54 44.57 -1.95
N SER A 732 -34.87 44.46 -0.66
CA SER A 732 -36.08 45.05 -0.07
C SER A 732 -36.14 46.58 -0.22
N GLU A 733 -35.03 47.30 -0.02
CA GLU A 733 -34.98 48.76 -0.15
C GLU A 733 -35.25 49.23 -1.60
N PHE A 734 -34.94 48.42 -2.62
CA PHE A 734 -35.33 48.71 -4.02
C PHE A 734 -36.82 48.47 -4.29
N GLU A 735 -37.46 47.52 -3.61
CA GLU A 735 -38.89 47.27 -3.72
C GLU A 735 -39.71 48.40 -3.08
N ASP A 736 -39.34 48.83 -1.87
CA ASP A 736 -39.97 49.96 -1.16
C ASP A 736 -39.96 51.25 -1.99
N LEU A 737 -38.83 51.57 -2.64
CA LEU A 737 -38.71 52.74 -3.53
C LEU A 737 -39.60 52.61 -4.78
N SER A 738 -39.67 51.41 -5.36
CA SER A 738 -40.52 51.13 -6.53
C SER A 738 -42.01 51.26 -6.20
N TYR A 739 -42.41 50.80 -5.00
CA TYR A 739 -43.78 50.96 -4.50
C TYR A 739 -44.11 52.42 -4.19
N GLY A 740 -43.18 53.16 -3.56
CA GLY A 740 -43.33 54.60 -3.31
C GLY A 740 -43.58 55.38 -4.60
N LYS A 741 -42.81 55.10 -5.66
CA LYS A 741 -42.97 55.71 -6.99
C LYS A 741 -44.37 55.46 -7.55
N PHE A 742 -44.86 54.22 -7.50
CA PHE A 742 -46.22 53.87 -7.93
C PHE A 742 -47.30 54.65 -7.17
N VAL A 743 -47.16 54.82 -5.85
CA VAL A 743 -48.08 55.62 -5.03
C VAL A 743 -48.02 57.10 -5.45
N GLN A 744 -46.83 57.69 -5.61
CA GLN A 744 -46.70 59.10 -6.00
C GLN A 744 -47.32 59.38 -7.38
N THR A 745 -47.06 58.55 -8.39
CA THR A 745 -47.67 58.64 -9.73
C THR A 745 -49.18 58.35 -9.73
N THR A 746 -49.78 58.03 -8.58
CA THR A 746 -51.23 57.83 -8.41
C THR A 746 -51.87 58.98 -7.59
N LEU A 747 -51.07 59.83 -6.94
CA LEU A 747 -51.54 61.04 -6.24
C LEU A 747 -51.64 62.27 -7.16
N LEU A 748 -50.82 62.32 -8.22
CA LEU A 748 -50.82 63.40 -9.23
C LEU A 748 -51.84 63.09 -10.36
N PRO A 749 -52.47 64.12 -10.98
CA PRO A 749 -53.43 63.91 -12.05
C PRO A 749 -52.75 63.41 -13.34
N ARG A 750 -53.33 62.41 -14.00
CA ARG A 750 -52.82 61.84 -15.26
C ARG A 750 -53.53 62.35 -16.51
N GLU A 751 -54.76 62.82 -16.36
CA GLU A 751 -55.58 63.39 -17.42
C GLU A 751 -56.24 64.67 -16.89
N VAL A 752 -56.19 65.75 -17.65
CA VAL A 752 -56.82 67.03 -17.32
C VAL A 752 -57.98 67.26 -18.27
N LYS A 753 -59.15 67.63 -17.73
CA LYS A 753 -60.34 67.92 -18.52
C LYS A 753 -60.46 69.42 -18.73
N SER A 754 -60.02 69.88 -19.90
CA SER A 754 -60.25 71.25 -20.37
C SER A 754 -61.76 71.57 -20.34
N PRO A 755 -62.19 72.70 -19.75
CA PRO A 755 -63.57 73.17 -19.87
C PRO A 755 -63.80 73.77 -21.26
N GLU A 756 -65.06 73.99 -21.61
CA GLU A 756 -65.44 74.57 -22.91
C GLU A 756 -64.80 75.95 -23.12
N GLY A 757 -64.26 76.18 -24.32
CA GLY A 757 -63.55 77.42 -24.67
C GLY A 757 -62.17 77.58 -24.01
N TYR A 758 -61.56 76.50 -23.51
CA TYR A 758 -60.18 76.48 -23.01
C TYR A 758 -59.44 75.21 -23.49
N ASP A 759 -58.12 75.29 -23.48
CA ASP A 759 -57.18 74.21 -23.80
C ASP A 759 -56.11 74.17 -22.70
N ILE A 760 -56.01 73.05 -21.99
CA ILE A 760 -55.24 72.91 -20.75
C ILE A 760 -54.41 71.64 -20.81
N ALA A 761 -53.13 71.74 -20.50
CA ALA A 761 -52.23 70.60 -20.35
C ALA A 761 -51.33 70.73 -19.12
N CYS A 762 -50.95 69.59 -18.55
CA CYS A 762 -50.02 69.48 -17.42
C CYS A 762 -49.01 68.37 -17.69
N PHE A 763 -47.80 68.52 -17.13
CA PHE A 763 -46.73 67.54 -17.23
C PHE A 763 -45.77 67.67 -16.05
N THR A 764 -45.24 66.52 -15.60
CA THR A 764 -44.11 66.42 -14.65
C THR A 764 -43.18 65.31 -15.12
N VAL A 765 -41.87 65.55 -15.05
CA VAL A 765 -40.85 64.49 -14.98
C VAL A 765 -39.99 64.73 -13.75
N SER A 766 -39.73 63.66 -12.98
CA SER A 766 -38.89 63.75 -11.78
C SER A 766 -37.44 63.39 -12.08
N ALA A 767 -36.49 64.09 -11.45
CA ALA A 767 -35.06 63.84 -11.58
C ALA A 767 -34.62 62.52 -10.91
N THR A 768 -35.38 62.03 -9.93
CA THR A 768 -35.12 60.76 -9.25
C THR A 768 -36.35 59.85 -9.21
N ASP A 769 -36.28 58.71 -8.54
CA ASP A 769 -37.42 57.79 -8.43
C ASP A 769 -38.63 58.35 -7.66
N LEU A 770 -38.44 59.42 -6.88
CA LEU A 770 -39.49 60.09 -6.12
C LEU A 770 -39.28 61.61 -6.16
N GLY A 771 -40.25 62.34 -6.69
CA GLY A 771 -40.16 63.78 -6.92
C GLY A 771 -40.48 64.66 -5.71
N GLY A 772 -40.05 65.92 -5.74
CA GLY A 772 -40.55 67.00 -4.88
C GLY A 772 -41.76 67.72 -5.44
N ASP A 773 -41.90 67.74 -6.78
CA ASP A 773 -42.89 68.55 -7.48
C ASP A 773 -44.35 68.12 -7.22
N TYR A 774 -45.20 69.12 -7.01
CA TYR A 774 -46.65 69.01 -6.96
C TYR A 774 -47.29 69.84 -8.08
N HIS A 775 -48.16 69.22 -8.88
CA HIS A 775 -49.17 69.93 -9.66
C HIS A 775 -50.58 69.36 -9.43
N ASP A 776 -51.60 70.18 -9.64
CA ASP A 776 -53.00 69.78 -9.56
C ASP A 776 -53.91 70.64 -10.44
N VAL A 777 -55.02 70.06 -10.90
CA VAL A 777 -56.11 70.78 -11.59
C VAL A 777 -57.43 70.38 -10.95
N VAL A 778 -57.96 71.30 -10.14
CA VAL A 778 -59.08 71.05 -9.23
C VAL A 778 -60.32 71.76 -9.73
N HIS A 779 -61.31 71.00 -10.21
CA HIS A 779 -62.64 71.54 -10.46
C HIS A 779 -63.34 71.86 -9.12
N LEU A 780 -63.95 73.04 -9.04
CA LEU A 780 -64.67 73.55 -7.87
C LEU A 780 -66.18 73.35 -8.05
N ASP A 781 -66.91 73.15 -6.95
CA ASP A 781 -68.38 73.01 -6.96
C ASP A 781 -69.10 74.22 -7.60
N SER A 782 -68.44 75.38 -7.66
CA SER A 782 -68.94 76.58 -8.35
C SER A 782 -68.79 76.54 -9.88
N GLY A 783 -68.38 75.41 -10.47
CA GLY A 783 -68.07 75.23 -11.90
C GLY A 783 -66.71 75.81 -12.33
N ASN A 784 -66.03 76.55 -11.47
CA ASN A 784 -64.72 77.16 -11.74
C ASN A 784 -63.59 76.14 -11.59
N ILE A 785 -62.38 76.48 -12.04
CA ILE A 785 -61.19 75.62 -11.91
C ILE A 785 -60.11 76.33 -11.10
N ALA A 786 -59.40 75.59 -10.25
CA ALA A 786 -58.16 76.03 -9.65
C ALA A 786 -56.98 75.17 -10.11
N PHE A 787 -55.82 75.81 -10.24
CA PHE A 787 -54.55 75.22 -10.63
C PHE A 787 -53.58 75.34 -9.45
N ILE A 788 -52.75 74.32 -9.26
CA ILE A 788 -51.72 74.27 -8.23
C ILE A 788 -50.41 73.85 -8.89
N LEU A 789 -49.31 74.53 -8.57
CA LEU A 789 -47.96 74.13 -8.97
C LEU A 789 -46.93 74.57 -7.91
N GLY A 790 -45.99 73.70 -7.53
CA GLY A 790 -45.01 73.99 -6.48
C GLY A 790 -43.98 72.88 -6.22
N ASP A 791 -42.75 73.26 -5.79
CA ASP A 791 -41.66 72.33 -5.41
C ASP A 791 -41.40 72.30 -3.88
N VAL A 792 -40.92 71.16 -3.36
CA VAL A 792 -40.45 70.96 -1.97
C VAL A 792 -38.91 70.89 -1.82
N THR A 793 -38.22 72.00 -2.08
CA THR A 793 -36.81 72.29 -1.68
C THR A 793 -35.86 71.09 -1.73
N GLY A 794 -35.64 70.54 -2.92
CA GLY A 794 -34.68 69.47 -3.20
C GLY A 794 -35.28 68.05 -3.13
N HIS A 795 -35.11 67.33 -4.23
CA HIS A 795 -35.70 66.04 -4.63
C HIS A 795 -35.65 64.84 -3.65
N GLY A 796 -36.30 63.74 -4.06
CA GLY A 796 -36.21 62.41 -3.43
C GLY A 796 -37.30 62.08 -2.41
N VAL A 797 -37.12 60.97 -1.69
CA VAL A 797 -38.10 60.42 -0.72
C VAL A 797 -38.63 61.50 0.26
N SER A 798 -37.73 62.30 0.84
CA SER A 798 -38.12 63.34 1.80
C SER A 798 -38.91 64.50 1.19
N ALA A 799 -38.81 64.72 -0.12
CA ALA A 799 -39.60 65.70 -0.86
C ALA A 799 -40.98 65.12 -1.17
N SER A 800 -41.04 63.89 -1.70
CA SER A 800 -42.29 63.21 -2.06
C SER A 800 -43.28 63.03 -0.91
N ILE A 801 -42.80 62.87 0.33
CA ILE A 801 -43.65 62.81 1.52
C ILE A 801 -44.29 64.17 1.81
N ALA A 802 -43.54 65.26 1.68
CA ALA A 802 -44.07 66.62 1.86
C ALA A 802 -44.99 67.04 0.71
N MET A 803 -44.69 66.60 -0.52
CA MET A 803 -45.57 66.69 -1.69
C MET A 803 -46.92 65.99 -1.40
N ALA A 804 -46.89 64.74 -0.93
CA ALA A 804 -48.09 63.99 -0.57
C ALA A 804 -48.87 64.64 0.60
N MET A 805 -48.18 65.24 1.58
CA MET A 805 -48.81 66.06 2.63
C MET A 805 -49.51 67.31 2.05
N ALA A 806 -48.92 67.95 1.05
CA ALA A 806 -49.51 69.10 0.38
C ALA A 806 -50.78 68.70 -0.41
N LYS A 807 -50.69 67.65 -1.24
CA LYS A 807 -51.84 67.06 -1.97
C LYS A 807 -52.97 66.63 -1.02
N GLY A 808 -52.65 65.94 0.07
CA GLY A 808 -53.64 65.55 1.08
C GLY A 808 -54.34 66.74 1.74
N THR A 809 -53.62 67.84 1.95
CA THR A 809 -54.18 69.09 2.50
C THR A 809 -55.08 69.80 1.49
N VAL A 810 -54.71 69.83 0.21
CA VAL A 810 -55.56 70.35 -0.88
C VAL A 810 -56.85 69.54 -0.98
N ASP A 811 -56.74 68.21 -1.07
CA ASP A 811 -57.90 67.32 -1.19
C ASP A 811 -58.85 67.47 0.00
N TYR A 812 -58.33 67.59 1.22
CA TYR A 812 -59.14 67.87 2.42
C TYR A 812 -59.82 69.26 2.37
N THR A 813 -59.08 70.31 2.01
CA THR A 813 -59.63 71.68 1.98
C THR A 813 -60.70 71.86 0.90
N ASN A 814 -60.58 71.15 -0.22
CA ASN A 814 -61.59 71.13 -1.28
C ASN A 814 -62.78 70.24 -0.93
N LYS A 815 -62.54 68.95 -0.66
CA LYS A 815 -63.61 67.93 -0.57
C LYS A 815 -64.33 67.85 0.78
N VAL A 816 -63.75 68.41 1.85
CA VAL A 816 -64.26 68.25 3.23
C VAL A 816 -64.48 69.58 3.94
N ALA A 817 -63.49 70.48 3.92
CA ALA A 817 -63.57 71.73 4.67
C ALA A 817 -64.32 72.86 3.95
N ASN A 818 -64.47 72.78 2.62
CA ASN A 818 -64.96 73.85 1.75
C ASN A 818 -64.22 75.19 2.01
N MET A 819 -62.88 75.12 2.00
CA MET A 819 -61.94 76.21 2.30
C MET A 819 -60.98 76.49 1.13
N PHE A 820 -61.24 75.90 -0.04
CA PHE A 820 -60.37 75.90 -1.20
C PHE A 820 -61.01 76.70 -2.36
N PRO A 821 -60.23 77.52 -3.10
CA PRO A 821 -58.80 77.76 -2.95
C PRO A 821 -58.40 78.78 -1.87
N GLU A 822 -59.31 79.63 -1.38
CA GLU A 822 -58.99 80.89 -0.67
C GLU A 822 -58.19 80.74 0.64
N LYS A 823 -58.18 79.56 1.28
CA LYS A 823 -57.45 79.30 2.54
C LYS A 823 -56.42 78.17 2.49
N VAL A 824 -56.19 77.56 1.33
CA VAL A 824 -55.28 76.42 1.22
C VAL A 824 -53.83 76.80 1.53
N LEU A 825 -53.35 77.94 1.03
CA LEU A 825 -51.98 78.41 1.29
C LEU A 825 -51.75 78.83 2.74
N ASP A 826 -52.76 79.38 3.40
CA ASP A 826 -52.69 79.73 4.83
C ASP A 826 -52.53 78.46 5.70
N LEU A 827 -53.29 77.41 5.39
CA LEU A 827 -53.22 76.12 6.08
C LEU A 827 -51.91 75.38 5.78
N LEU A 828 -51.52 75.28 4.51
CA LEU A 828 -50.25 74.69 4.08
C LEU A 828 -49.06 75.41 4.72
N ASN A 829 -49.06 76.75 4.75
CA ASN A 829 -48.00 77.51 5.41
C ASN A 829 -47.94 77.21 6.92
N SER A 830 -49.07 77.03 7.59
CA SER A 830 -49.11 76.64 9.00
C SER A 830 -48.55 75.23 9.22
N LEU A 831 -48.93 74.27 8.38
CA LEU A 831 -48.43 72.90 8.41
C LEU A 831 -46.91 72.83 8.19
N PHE A 832 -46.41 73.44 7.10
CA PHE A 832 -44.98 73.47 6.80
C PHE A 832 -44.19 74.24 7.87
N ASN A 833 -44.72 75.34 8.42
CA ASN A 833 -44.04 76.11 9.47
C ASN A 833 -43.94 75.35 10.80
N LYS A 834 -44.90 74.45 11.09
CA LYS A 834 -44.95 73.65 12.31
C LYS A 834 -44.13 72.37 12.20
N GLU A 835 -44.35 71.56 11.17
CA GLU A 835 -43.79 70.19 11.09
C GLU A 835 -42.47 70.13 10.29
N LEU A 836 -42.32 70.93 9.23
CA LEU A 836 -41.24 70.78 8.24
C LEU A 836 -40.12 71.82 8.37
N LYS A 837 -40.41 73.02 8.87
CA LYS A 837 -39.39 74.04 9.21
C LYS A 837 -38.29 73.53 10.16
N PRO A 838 -38.57 72.70 11.20
CA PRO A 838 -37.53 72.11 12.04
C PRO A 838 -36.55 71.17 11.29
N LYS A 839 -36.85 70.83 10.04
CA LYS A 839 -36.00 70.05 9.12
C LYS A 839 -35.42 70.90 7.98
N ASN A 840 -35.58 72.23 8.03
CA ASN A 840 -35.25 73.17 6.96
C ASN A 840 -35.93 72.88 5.60
N LYS A 841 -37.06 72.15 5.62
CA LYS A 841 -37.88 71.90 4.42
C LYS A 841 -38.96 72.97 4.29
N TYR A 842 -39.05 73.53 3.08
CA TYR A 842 -40.02 74.53 2.66
C TYR A 842 -40.67 74.09 1.34
N MET A 843 -41.72 74.77 0.91
CA MET A 843 -42.33 74.52 -0.40
C MET A 843 -42.61 75.83 -1.12
N THR A 844 -42.12 75.99 -2.34
CA THR A 844 -42.63 77.03 -3.25
C THR A 844 -44.00 76.56 -3.75
N LEU A 845 -45.03 77.40 -3.74
CA LEU A 845 -46.32 77.00 -4.34
C LEU A 845 -47.15 78.20 -4.79
N ILE A 846 -47.74 78.09 -5.98
CA ILE A 846 -48.74 79.02 -6.50
C ILE A 846 -50.09 78.30 -6.63
N CYS A 847 -51.16 79.00 -6.27
CA CYS A 847 -52.53 78.59 -6.53
C CYS A 847 -53.22 79.66 -7.37
N ALA A 848 -53.81 79.28 -8.50
CA ALA A 848 -54.53 80.18 -9.40
C ALA A 848 -55.97 79.72 -9.57
N LYS A 849 -56.93 80.65 -9.57
CA LYS A 849 -58.37 80.38 -9.69
C LYS A 849 -58.90 81.02 -10.99
N LEU A 850 -59.34 80.18 -11.92
CA LEU A 850 -60.01 80.59 -13.16
C LEU A 850 -61.52 80.67 -12.94
N ASP A 851 -62.05 81.89 -12.97
CA ASP A 851 -63.48 82.18 -13.04
C ASP A 851 -63.95 82.06 -14.50
N LEU A 852 -64.61 80.95 -14.84
CA LEU A 852 -65.09 80.68 -16.21
C LEU A 852 -66.22 81.63 -16.63
N GLY A 853 -66.99 82.17 -15.68
CA GLY A 853 -68.06 83.14 -15.96
C GLY A 853 -67.53 84.53 -16.32
N LYS A 854 -66.29 84.85 -15.92
CA LYS A 854 -65.64 86.15 -16.21
C LYS A 854 -64.45 86.05 -17.18
N ASN A 855 -63.97 84.84 -17.46
CA ASN A 855 -62.66 84.57 -18.07
C ASN A 855 -61.50 85.25 -17.31
N VAL A 856 -61.51 85.22 -15.97
CA VAL A 856 -60.49 85.88 -15.13
C VAL A 856 -59.73 84.84 -14.30
N VAL A 857 -58.40 84.87 -14.36
CA VAL A 857 -57.51 84.11 -13.48
C VAL A 857 -57.06 85.01 -12.33
N SER A 858 -57.37 84.63 -11.09
CA SER A 858 -56.91 85.28 -9.85
C SER A 858 -55.81 84.44 -9.19
N PHE A 859 -54.80 85.06 -8.58
CA PHE A 859 -53.60 84.33 -8.15
C PHE A 859 -53.26 84.53 -6.67
N ASP A 860 -52.74 83.47 -6.04
CA ASP A 860 -52.08 83.56 -4.75
C ASP A 860 -50.77 82.76 -4.75
N ASN A 861 -49.68 83.41 -4.31
CA ASN A 861 -48.33 82.85 -4.37
C ASN A 861 -47.72 82.68 -2.98
N ALA A 862 -46.93 81.62 -2.83
CA ALA A 862 -46.03 81.34 -1.73
C ALA A 862 -44.63 81.03 -2.31
N GLY A 863 -44.01 82.04 -2.91
CA GLY A 863 -42.61 82.02 -3.35
C GLY A 863 -42.29 81.22 -4.60
N GLN A 864 -43.28 80.79 -5.39
CA GLN A 864 -43.04 80.08 -6.66
C GLN A 864 -42.79 81.03 -7.83
N SER A 865 -42.09 80.52 -8.84
CA SER A 865 -41.81 81.13 -10.14
C SER A 865 -43.04 81.83 -10.75
N PHE A 866 -42.84 83.02 -11.29
CA PHE A 866 -43.95 83.86 -11.78
C PHE A 866 -44.51 83.31 -13.10
N PRO A 867 -45.84 83.14 -13.22
CA PRO A 867 -46.47 82.73 -14.46
C PRO A 867 -46.17 83.70 -15.61
N ILE A 868 -45.93 83.18 -16.80
CA ILE A 868 -45.76 84.01 -18.01
C ILE A 868 -47.10 84.02 -18.75
N PHE A 869 -47.65 85.22 -18.94
CA PHE A 869 -48.85 85.48 -19.72
C PHE A 869 -48.48 85.91 -21.13
N PHE A 870 -49.12 85.33 -22.13
CA PHE A 870 -49.09 85.73 -23.54
C PHE A 870 -50.38 86.47 -23.88
N ASP A 871 -50.20 87.72 -24.33
CA ASP A 871 -51.24 88.68 -24.70
C ASP A 871 -51.44 88.62 -26.22
N ARG A 872 -52.57 88.08 -26.67
CA ARG A 872 -52.81 87.73 -28.09
C ARG A 872 -52.91 88.96 -28.98
N ASP A 873 -53.56 90.02 -28.52
CA ASP A 873 -53.77 91.24 -29.30
C ASP A 873 -52.47 92.03 -29.49
N HIS A 874 -51.64 92.11 -28.44
CA HIS A 874 -50.36 92.83 -28.50
C HIS A 874 -49.20 91.94 -28.99
N GLN A 875 -49.40 90.61 -29.07
CA GLN A 875 -48.37 89.61 -29.32
C GLN A 875 -47.19 89.74 -28.34
N GLU A 876 -47.46 90.02 -27.07
CA GLU A 876 -46.44 90.22 -26.02
C GLU A 876 -46.45 89.08 -24.99
N VAL A 877 -45.31 88.86 -24.33
CA VAL A 877 -45.21 87.99 -23.15
C VAL A 877 -44.76 88.80 -21.94
N ARG A 878 -45.41 88.59 -20.80
CA ARG A 878 -45.09 89.27 -19.53
C ARG A 878 -45.23 88.34 -18.33
N GLU A 879 -44.32 88.47 -17.38
CA GLU A 879 -44.41 87.79 -16.09
C GLU A 879 -45.48 88.45 -15.20
N ILE A 880 -46.38 87.67 -14.61
CA ILE A 880 -47.32 88.16 -13.61
C ILE A 880 -46.58 88.23 -12.26
N LYS A 881 -45.86 89.33 -12.02
CA LYS A 881 -44.95 89.47 -10.86
C LYS A 881 -45.72 89.54 -9.54
N MET A 882 -45.57 88.51 -8.72
CA MET A 882 -46.25 88.36 -7.43
C MET A 882 -45.29 87.86 -6.34
N PRO A 883 -44.31 88.70 -5.91
CA PRO A 883 -43.28 88.30 -4.97
C PRO A 883 -43.87 87.92 -3.61
N SER A 884 -43.45 86.75 -3.10
CA SER A 884 -43.94 86.16 -1.85
C SER A 884 -42.86 85.21 -1.28
N MET A 885 -43.04 84.74 -0.05
CA MET A 885 -42.11 83.82 0.62
C MET A 885 -42.61 82.36 0.53
N PRO A 886 -41.72 81.36 0.43
CA PRO A 886 -42.08 79.94 0.45
C PRO A 886 -42.92 79.52 1.67
N LEU A 887 -43.78 78.52 1.47
CA LEU A 887 -44.57 77.90 2.52
C LEU A 887 -43.66 77.38 3.63
N GLY A 888 -44.00 77.73 4.87
CA GLY A 888 -43.24 77.39 6.06
C GLY A 888 -42.16 78.41 6.43
N ALA A 889 -41.73 79.29 5.53
CA ALA A 889 -40.67 80.27 5.85
C ALA A 889 -41.09 81.20 6.99
N MET A 890 -42.34 81.70 6.97
CA MET A 890 -42.87 82.69 7.91
C MET A 890 -44.08 82.18 8.70
N LYS A 891 -44.24 82.60 9.96
CA LYS A 891 -45.38 82.22 10.83
C LYS A 891 -46.75 82.72 10.32
N LYS A 892 -46.75 83.77 9.50
CA LYS A 892 -47.93 84.33 8.83
C LYS A 892 -47.54 84.75 7.42
N ARG A 893 -48.49 84.67 6.50
CA ARG A 893 -48.41 85.14 5.10
C ARG A 893 -49.55 86.13 4.82
N ARG A 894 -49.45 86.86 3.71
CA ARG A 894 -50.55 87.61 3.07
C ARG A 894 -51.00 86.78 1.87
N SER A 895 -52.31 86.73 1.62
CA SER A 895 -52.87 86.17 0.38
C SER A 895 -52.92 87.25 -0.70
N SER A 896 -52.49 86.91 -1.91
CA SER A 896 -52.51 87.80 -3.09
C SER A 896 -53.78 87.70 -3.93
N PHE A 897 -54.75 86.84 -3.58
CA PHE A 897 -55.98 86.63 -4.37
C PHE A 897 -56.81 87.92 -4.60
N GLN A 898 -56.66 88.91 -3.72
CA GLN A 898 -57.33 90.22 -3.83
C GLN A 898 -56.45 91.29 -4.49
N ASP A 899 -55.15 91.02 -4.64
CA ASP A 899 -54.14 91.96 -5.14
C ASP A 899 -53.80 91.74 -6.63
N MET A 900 -53.92 90.49 -7.14
CA MET A 900 -53.46 90.11 -8.50
C MET A 900 -54.45 89.23 -9.26
N SER A 901 -54.89 89.69 -10.44
CA SER A 901 -55.69 88.92 -11.40
C SER A 901 -55.45 89.37 -12.85
N VAL A 902 -55.61 88.47 -13.81
CA VAL A 902 -55.54 88.74 -15.26
C VAL A 902 -56.80 88.21 -15.94
N LYS A 903 -57.39 88.99 -16.86
CA LYS A 903 -58.46 88.52 -17.76
C LYS A 903 -57.82 87.86 -18.98
N MET A 904 -58.40 86.77 -19.47
CA MET A 904 -58.01 86.09 -20.71
C MET A 904 -59.08 86.31 -21.78
N GLU A 905 -58.70 86.92 -22.90
CA GLU A 905 -59.49 86.97 -24.14
C GLU A 905 -59.11 85.80 -25.07
N SER A 906 -59.83 85.62 -26.18
CA SER A 906 -59.62 84.49 -27.10
C SER A 906 -58.20 84.48 -27.71
N GLY A 907 -57.51 83.34 -27.58
CA GLY A 907 -56.12 83.17 -28.00
C GLY A 907 -55.06 83.57 -26.97
N ASP A 908 -55.42 84.16 -25.82
CA ASP A 908 -54.47 84.40 -24.72
C ASP A 908 -54.01 83.08 -24.10
N ALA A 909 -52.78 83.06 -23.58
CA ALA A 909 -52.20 81.89 -22.94
C ALA A 909 -51.43 82.22 -21.66
N LEU A 910 -51.27 81.23 -20.80
CA LEU A 910 -50.63 81.34 -19.50
C LEU A 910 -49.85 80.05 -19.19
N ILE A 911 -48.57 80.18 -18.82
CA ILE A 911 -47.73 79.06 -18.37
C ILE A 911 -47.29 79.25 -16.92
N PHE A 912 -47.45 78.18 -16.14
CA PHE A 912 -46.83 77.94 -14.85
C PHE A 912 -45.73 76.89 -15.02
N TYR A 913 -44.61 77.05 -14.33
CA TYR A 913 -43.44 76.17 -14.45
C TYR A 913 -42.69 76.12 -13.11
N THR A 914 -42.04 74.99 -12.82
CA THR A 914 -41.05 74.88 -11.74
C THR A 914 -39.69 75.39 -12.22
N ASP A 915 -38.82 75.73 -11.27
CA ASP A 915 -37.46 76.22 -11.52
C ASP A 915 -36.64 75.27 -12.39
N GLY A 916 -36.82 73.94 -12.29
CA GLY A 916 -36.19 72.96 -13.18
C GLY A 916 -36.33 73.23 -14.70
N VAL A 917 -37.38 73.94 -15.16
CA VAL A 917 -37.51 74.39 -16.56
C VAL A 917 -36.45 75.44 -16.93
N VAL A 918 -36.18 76.39 -16.04
CA VAL A 918 -35.25 77.51 -16.28
C VAL A 918 -33.83 77.24 -15.76
N GLU A 919 -33.69 76.34 -14.79
CA GLU A 919 -32.40 75.89 -14.25
C GLU A 919 -31.85 74.64 -14.95
N SER A 920 -32.57 74.05 -15.92
CA SER A 920 -32.03 73.03 -16.83
C SER A 920 -30.69 73.46 -17.45
N VAL A 921 -29.63 72.68 -17.17
CA VAL A 921 -28.24 73.02 -17.47
C VAL A 921 -27.77 72.41 -18.80
N SER A 922 -27.04 73.17 -19.61
CA SER A 922 -26.31 72.63 -20.76
C SER A 922 -25.05 71.85 -20.36
N PRO A 923 -24.47 71.02 -21.24
CA PRO A 923 -23.14 70.42 -21.01
C PRO A 923 -21.98 71.43 -20.84
N SER A 924 -22.19 72.72 -21.14
CA SER A 924 -21.23 73.80 -20.85
C SER A 924 -21.40 74.44 -19.47
N GLY A 925 -22.47 74.10 -18.73
CA GLY A 925 -22.80 74.69 -17.43
C GLY A 925 -23.70 75.92 -17.49
N ASP A 926 -24.31 76.21 -18.66
CA ASP A 926 -25.20 77.36 -18.84
C ASP A 926 -26.66 76.97 -18.53
N LEU A 927 -27.37 77.81 -17.78
CA LEU A 927 -28.81 77.61 -17.50
C LEU A 927 -29.68 77.98 -18.72
N TYR A 928 -30.78 77.25 -18.94
CA TYR A 928 -31.75 77.53 -20.01
C TYR A 928 -32.38 78.93 -19.87
N GLY A 929 -32.82 79.29 -18.66
CA GLY A 929 -33.13 80.65 -18.24
C GLY A 929 -34.41 81.28 -18.80
N TYR A 930 -34.97 82.19 -18.00
CA TYR A 930 -36.22 82.93 -18.25
C TYR A 930 -36.34 83.52 -19.66
N SER A 931 -35.27 84.12 -20.19
CA SER A 931 -35.29 84.78 -21.51
C SER A 931 -35.48 83.81 -22.68
N ARG A 932 -35.06 82.55 -22.56
CA ARG A 932 -35.30 81.53 -23.59
C ARG A 932 -36.73 81.00 -23.47
N LEU A 933 -37.18 80.67 -22.25
CA LEU A 933 -38.56 80.24 -21.97
C LEU A 933 -39.60 81.24 -22.47
N GLN A 934 -39.45 82.53 -22.13
CA GLN A 934 -40.35 83.60 -22.58
C GLN A 934 -40.38 83.72 -24.11
N LYS A 935 -39.21 83.60 -24.76
CA LYS A 935 -39.12 83.63 -26.23
C LYS A 935 -39.84 82.43 -26.86
N HIS A 936 -39.56 81.21 -26.39
CA HIS A 936 -40.17 79.99 -26.92
C HIS A 936 -41.70 79.99 -26.73
N PHE A 937 -42.17 80.38 -25.53
CA PHE A 937 -43.59 80.53 -25.24
C PHE A 937 -44.27 81.55 -26.18
N LYS A 938 -43.64 82.71 -26.42
CA LYS A 938 -44.14 83.69 -27.40
C LYS A 938 -44.23 83.09 -28.80
N GLU A 939 -43.14 82.51 -29.31
CA GLU A 939 -43.08 81.97 -30.68
C GLU A 939 -44.17 80.92 -30.92
N ARG A 940 -44.36 79.97 -29.99
CA ARG A 940 -45.37 78.90 -30.12
C ARG A 940 -46.82 79.35 -29.90
N MET A 941 -47.06 80.31 -29.01
CA MET A 941 -48.41 80.85 -28.80
C MET A 941 -48.84 81.80 -29.93
N THR A 942 -47.90 82.51 -30.57
CA THR A 942 -48.14 83.19 -31.86
C THR A 942 -48.61 82.21 -32.94
N GLU A 943 -47.96 81.04 -33.05
CA GLU A 943 -48.29 79.95 -34.00
C GLU A 943 -49.63 79.22 -33.72
N ASN A 944 -50.37 79.59 -32.65
CA ASN A 944 -51.61 78.91 -32.20
C ASN A 944 -51.40 77.43 -31.82
N MET A 945 -50.21 77.04 -31.36
CA MET A 945 -49.92 75.70 -30.85
C MET A 945 -50.83 75.31 -29.67
N SER A 946 -51.20 74.03 -29.54
CA SER A 946 -52.02 73.57 -28.40
C SER A 946 -51.22 73.53 -27.10
N ALA A 947 -51.91 73.54 -25.96
CA ALA A 947 -51.26 73.43 -24.65
C ALA A 947 -50.45 72.11 -24.54
N ALA A 948 -50.98 71.02 -25.10
CA ALA A 948 -50.31 69.71 -25.09
C ALA A 948 -49.14 69.63 -26.08
N ASP A 949 -49.29 70.20 -27.28
CA ASP A 949 -48.19 70.23 -28.28
C ASP A 949 -47.04 71.11 -27.81
N TYR A 950 -47.35 72.24 -27.16
CA TYR A 950 -46.33 73.13 -26.57
C TYR A 950 -45.51 72.41 -25.51
N ILE A 951 -46.15 71.69 -24.58
CA ILE A 951 -45.43 70.89 -23.57
C ILE A 951 -44.51 69.87 -24.26
N GLN A 952 -44.97 69.21 -25.33
CA GLN A 952 -44.13 68.27 -26.08
C GLN A 952 -42.97 68.95 -26.83
N ASP A 953 -43.13 70.19 -27.30
CA ASP A 953 -42.06 70.92 -28.00
C ASP A 953 -41.03 71.49 -27.02
N MET A 954 -41.49 72.09 -25.91
CA MET A 954 -40.66 72.54 -24.81
C MET A 954 -39.82 71.40 -24.23
N MET A 955 -40.40 70.20 -24.02
CA MET A 955 -39.64 69.03 -23.56
C MET A 955 -38.62 68.55 -24.61
N LYS A 956 -38.87 68.69 -25.91
CA LYS A 956 -37.86 68.41 -26.95
C LYS A 956 -36.75 69.46 -26.96
N GLU A 957 -37.04 70.72 -26.69
CA GLU A 957 -36.03 71.78 -26.57
C GLU A 957 -35.14 71.55 -25.34
N LEU A 958 -35.70 71.27 -24.16
CA LEU A 958 -34.92 71.00 -22.94
C LEU A 958 -33.99 69.79 -23.11
N ASN A 959 -34.52 68.64 -23.58
CA ASN A 959 -33.70 67.45 -23.86
C ASN A 959 -32.57 67.74 -24.88
N LYS A 960 -32.82 68.61 -25.85
CA LYS A 960 -31.81 69.05 -26.83
C LYS A 960 -30.78 70.01 -26.22
N TYR A 961 -31.18 70.87 -25.28
CA TYR A 961 -30.31 71.80 -24.58
C TYR A 961 -29.35 71.07 -23.62
N GLN A 962 -29.81 69.99 -23.00
CA GLN A 962 -29.05 69.10 -22.12
C GLN A 962 -28.25 68.01 -22.85
N GLU A 963 -28.31 67.94 -24.19
CA GLU A 963 -27.76 66.85 -25.01
C GLU A 963 -28.17 65.43 -24.56
N GLY A 964 -29.36 65.29 -23.96
CA GLY A 964 -29.88 64.02 -23.44
C GLY A 964 -29.29 63.55 -22.10
N GLN A 965 -28.64 64.43 -21.33
CA GLN A 965 -28.41 64.17 -19.90
C GLN A 965 -29.74 64.11 -19.12
N PRO A 966 -29.78 63.44 -17.94
CA PRO A 966 -30.90 63.55 -17.02
C PRO A 966 -31.13 64.99 -16.55
N PHE A 967 -32.35 65.29 -16.10
CA PHE A 967 -32.64 66.52 -15.38
C PHE A 967 -32.01 66.49 -13.97
N ASP A 968 -31.40 67.60 -13.55
CA ASP A 968 -30.80 67.73 -12.21
C ASP A 968 -31.84 67.94 -11.10
N ASP A 969 -33.01 68.52 -11.42
CA ASP A 969 -34.17 68.64 -10.53
C ASP A 969 -35.48 68.37 -11.28
N ASP A 970 -36.60 68.26 -10.56
CA ASP A 970 -37.91 67.97 -11.14
C ASP A 970 -38.39 69.08 -12.11
N VAL A 971 -39.04 68.68 -13.21
CA VAL A 971 -39.52 69.60 -14.27
C VAL A 971 -41.01 69.43 -14.47
N THR A 972 -41.76 70.45 -14.05
CA THR A 972 -43.23 70.49 -14.09
C THR A 972 -43.75 71.75 -14.77
N MET A 973 -44.80 71.59 -15.57
CA MET A 973 -45.47 72.67 -16.31
C MET A 973 -46.98 72.52 -16.28
N ILE A 974 -47.68 73.65 -16.22
CA ILE A 974 -49.12 73.78 -16.53
C ILE A 974 -49.27 74.87 -17.59
N VAL A 975 -49.96 74.55 -18.68
CA VAL A 975 -50.29 75.50 -19.74
C VAL A 975 -51.80 75.62 -19.86
N ILE A 976 -52.29 76.87 -19.88
CA ILE A 976 -53.70 77.21 -20.07
C ILE A 976 -53.77 78.16 -21.27
N ARG A 977 -54.64 77.86 -22.23
CA ARG A 977 -54.95 78.73 -23.38
C ARG A 977 -56.45 78.95 -23.47
N LYS A 978 -56.86 80.18 -23.76
CA LYS A 978 -58.25 80.50 -24.12
C LYS A 978 -58.43 80.24 -25.62
N LEU A 979 -59.50 79.55 -25.99
CA LEU A 979 -59.83 79.23 -27.39
C LEU A 979 -60.68 80.33 -28.07
#